data_AF-T1IK16-F1
#
_entry.id   AF-T1IK16-F1
#
_cell.length_a   1.000
_cell.length_b   1.000
_cell.length_c   1.000
_cell.angle_alpha   90.00
_cell.angle_beta   90.00
_cell.angle_gamma   90.00
#
_symmetry.space_group_name_H-M   'P 1'
#
loop_
_entity.id
_entity.type
_entity.pdbx_description
1 polymer ?
#
loop_
_entity_poly.entity_id
_entity_poly.type
_entity_poly.pdbx_seq_one_letter_code
_entity_poly.pdbx_strand_id
1 'polypeptide(L)'
;MVEALIQQGNSYAERPETFRDISRFDNQEGMFAAYGAPRIKIRRFTMQTLRDFGMGKSFLEPKITDEIHCIIKEIKKSSGKPVFIKDSLAKSVVNVLCAMMFGKRMDYEDNNFQQLILLAREYLDSIKINKVSLYVPQFLLQLFGNKTVLYRGTLLYRKIFEEVKKFKFDATNNEESFIDVWKNKAAKPNANSEIFNEKKLVQILAELFIAGSGSTSTTLEWALLYLIKHPQVQKKVQMEIDDVIGRDRDPSMSDQKLMPYTESTILEVTRIVTIAPLAAPHRTTEDTMLRSYFIPKNTTILLNLSALHMDPEVFPEPEVFKPERFLTEDNKVKRILEMNPFSLGLFSAYGAPRIAMRRFTLHTLRNFGMGKSILEPQIMSEINYMLEDMKKFEGKPVDLHELLIKSTTNVLCAIKYGKRMDYDDKNFQHLLHLSRDYIASIHVNQLSAHLPKFLTKLLGFQSLAYKGTLLYKKVFDEVKKCQNNSSNIPESFIDVWRAEADKPNANSDIFNDQRLAQVLTELILAGSDSASTTLQWALLYLIKYPEVQKKVQMEIDDVIGRDRYPSMSDQKLMPYTESTLLETTRIVTIAPLAAPHSVTEDTMINGYFIPKNSTVFPNLWGIHMDPEVFPEPEKFKPERFITTDNKVKKTPELNPFGLG
;
A
#
# COMPACT_ATOMS: atom_id res chain seq x y z
N MET A 1 12.93 -4.02 2.72
CA MET A 1 11.52 -4.31 3.08
C MET A 1 10.65 -3.09 2.87
N VAL A 2 11.05 -1.94 3.42
CA VAL A 2 10.30 -0.69 3.32
C VAL A 2 10.00 -0.34 1.86
N GLU A 3 11.00 -0.25 1.01
CA GLU A 3 10.80 0.07 -0.41
C GLU A 3 9.90 -0.92 -1.18
N ALA A 4 10.20 -2.22 -1.13
CA ALA A 4 9.43 -3.24 -1.85
C ALA A 4 7.94 -3.30 -1.45
N LEU A 5 7.64 -3.21 -0.15
CA LEU A 5 6.31 -3.51 0.35
C LEU A 5 5.55 -2.24 0.74
N ILE A 6 6.23 -1.23 1.30
CA ILE A 6 5.61 0.06 1.65
C ILE A 6 5.39 0.89 0.40
N GLN A 7 6.46 1.11 -0.36
CA GLN A 7 6.47 2.15 -1.37
C GLN A 7 5.98 1.56 -2.70
N GLN A 8 6.32 0.30 -2.95
CA GLN A 8 6.00 -0.42 -4.18
C GLN A 8 5.05 -1.60 -3.96
N GLY A 9 4.27 -1.62 -2.88
CA GLY A 9 3.52 -2.81 -2.45
C GLY A 9 2.58 -3.42 -3.50
N ASN A 10 2.11 -2.65 -4.49
CA ASN A 10 1.40 -3.17 -5.67
C ASN A 10 2.32 -4.06 -6.52
N SER A 11 3.51 -3.57 -6.87
CA SER A 11 4.50 -4.24 -7.71
C SER A 11 5.07 -5.50 -7.07
N TYR A 12 4.87 -5.71 -5.76
CA TYR A 12 5.27 -6.88 -5.00
C TYR A 12 4.06 -7.63 -4.40
N ALA A 13 2.82 -7.36 -4.83
CA ALA A 13 1.60 -7.90 -4.17
C ALA A 13 1.27 -9.36 -4.54
N GLU A 14 1.86 -9.89 -5.62
CA GLU A 14 1.57 -11.23 -6.12
C GLU A 14 2.23 -12.30 -5.26
N ARG A 15 1.75 -13.53 -5.41
CA ARG A 15 2.33 -14.74 -4.83
C ARG A 15 2.88 -15.63 -5.94
N PRO A 16 4.05 -16.26 -5.75
CA PRO A 16 4.57 -17.24 -6.70
C PRO A 16 3.53 -18.29 -7.03
N GLU A 17 3.50 -18.71 -8.29
CA GLU A 17 2.56 -19.73 -8.71
C GLU A 17 2.76 -21.02 -7.93
N THR A 18 4.00 -21.45 -7.71
CA THR A 18 4.34 -22.56 -6.80
C THR A 18 3.80 -22.36 -5.38
N PHE A 19 3.85 -21.14 -4.82
CA PHE A 19 3.24 -20.84 -3.52
C PHE A 19 1.72 -20.91 -3.57
N ARG A 20 1.10 -20.41 -4.65
CA ARG A 20 -0.33 -20.52 -4.89
C ARG A 20 -0.73 -21.98 -5.02
N ASP A 21 -0.03 -22.78 -5.83
CA ASP A 21 -0.23 -24.22 -6.09
C ASP A 21 -0.17 -25.03 -4.82
N ILE A 22 0.81 -24.74 -3.98
CA ILE A 22 0.92 -25.37 -2.68
C ILE A 22 -0.27 -24.98 -1.81
N SER A 23 -0.68 -23.70 -1.84
CA SER A 23 -1.85 -23.16 -1.14
C SER A 23 -3.20 -23.47 -1.82
N ARG A 24 -3.20 -24.22 -2.95
CA ARG A 24 -4.41 -24.62 -3.69
C ARG A 24 -4.99 -25.83 -2.99
N PHE A 25 -6.17 -25.64 -2.46
CA PHE A 25 -6.91 -26.70 -1.82
C PHE A 25 -7.95 -27.33 -2.76
N ASP A 26 -8.65 -26.48 -3.55
CA ASP A 26 -9.64 -26.91 -4.56
C ASP A 26 -9.89 -25.83 -5.64
N ASN A 27 -10.01 -24.55 -5.27
CA ASN A 27 -10.30 -23.43 -6.21
C ASN A 27 -9.39 -22.19 -6.02
N GLN A 28 -9.17 -21.43 -7.11
CA GLN A 28 -8.24 -20.29 -7.18
C GLN A 28 -8.72 -18.98 -6.50
N GLU A 29 -9.58 -19.04 -5.48
CA GLU A 29 -10.37 -17.85 -5.08
C GLU A 29 -10.32 -17.50 -3.58
N GLY A 30 -9.25 -17.88 -2.87
CA GLY A 30 -9.01 -17.48 -1.47
C GLY A 30 -8.24 -16.17 -1.29
N MET A 31 -7.77 -15.89 -0.07
CA MET A 31 -6.90 -14.75 0.26
C MET A 31 -5.48 -14.90 -0.29
N PHE A 32 -5.02 -16.14 -0.55
CA PHE A 32 -3.74 -16.44 -1.21
C PHE A 32 -3.87 -16.65 -2.72
N ALA A 33 -5.05 -16.38 -3.29
CA ALA A 33 -5.27 -16.40 -4.74
C ALA A 33 -4.34 -15.44 -5.51
N ALA A 34 -4.37 -15.55 -6.84
CA ALA A 34 -3.73 -14.59 -7.73
C ALA A 34 -4.15 -13.16 -7.35
N TYR A 35 -3.20 -12.23 -7.29
CA TYR A 35 -3.46 -10.84 -6.99
C TYR A 35 -4.51 -10.25 -7.95
N GLY A 36 -5.58 -9.62 -7.42
CA GLY A 36 -6.66 -9.08 -8.25
C GLY A 36 -7.99 -8.80 -7.55
N ALA A 37 -8.99 -8.32 -8.30
CA ALA A 37 -10.25 -7.80 -7.75
C ALA A 37 -11.00 -8.79 -6.82
N PRO A 38 -11.14 -10.09 -7.15
CA PRO A 38 -11.76 -11.07 -6.24
C PRO A 38 -10.99 -11.23 -4.92
N ARG A 39 -9.66 -11.41 -4.99
CA ARG A 39 -8.77 -11.52 -3.82
C ARG A 39 -8.82 -10.25 -2.96
N ILE A 40 -8.84 -9.07 -3.57
CA ILE A 40 -8.91 -7.78 -2.86
C ILE A 40 -10.21 -7.66 -2.07
N LYS A 41 -11.36 -8.02 -2.67
CA LYS A 41 -12.67 -7.95 -2.01
C LYS A 41 -12.77 -8.97 -0.86
N ILE A 42 -12.33 -10.21 -1.09
CA ILE A 42 -12.28 -11.27 -0.06
C ILE A 42 -11.35 -10.88 1.07
N ARG A 43 -10.12 -10.45 0.77
CA ARG A 43 -9.16 -10.01 1.79
C ARG A 43 -9.69 -8.82 2.58
N ARG A 44 -10.37 -7.86 1.94
CA ARG A 44 -10.98 -6.72 2.64
C ARG A 44 -12.07 -7.19 3.59
N PHE A 45 -12.95 -8.09 3.15
CA PHE A 45 -13.98 -8.68 4.01
C PHE A 45 -13.34 -9.42 5.19
N THR A 46 -12.43 -10.37 4.92
CA THR A 46 -11.81 -11.20 5.96
C THR A 46 -11.06 -10.34 6.98
N MET A 47 -10.27 -9.36 6.53
CA MET A 47 -9.55 -8.47 7.45
C MET A 47 -10.48 -7.59 8.27
N GLN A 48 -11.61 -7.14 7.69
CA GLN A 48 -12.62 -6.39 8.44
C GLN A 48 -13.25 -7.27 9.52
N THR A 49 -13.65 -8.50 9.17
CA THR A 49 -14.24 -9.46 10.12
C THR A 49 -13.25 -9.84 11.22
N LEU A 50 -11.98 -10.13 10.89
CA LEU A 50 -10.94 -10.41 11.89
C LEU A 50 -10.69 -9.21 12.81
N ARG A 51 -10.75 -7.99 12.27
CA ARG A 51 -10.65 -6.77 13.07
C ARG A 51 -11.81 -6.65 14.05
N ASP A 52 -13.02 -6.91 13.57
CA ASP A 52 -14.23 -6.89 14.39
C ASP A 52 -14.24 -7.97 15.48
N PHE A 53 -13.53 -9.07 15.26
CA PHE A 53 -13.37 -10.16 16.24
C PHE A 53 -12.26 -9.95 17.28
N GLY A 54 -11.18 -9.23 16.99
CA GLY A 54 -10.06 -9.20 17.94
C GLY A 54 -9.01 -8.11 17.80
N MET A 55 -9.00 -7.27 16.76
CA MET A 55 -8.05 -6.15 16.72
C MET A 55 -8.67 -4.91 17.39
N GLY A 56 -8.73 -4.95 18.72
CA GLY A 56 -9.20 -3.86 19.57
C GLY A 56 -10.61 -4.01 20.14
N LYS A 57 -11.19 -5.23 20.11
CA LYS A 57 -12.50 -5.57 20.68
C LYS A 57 -12.39 -6.88 21.47
N SER A 58 -13.21 -7.06 22.51
CA SER A 58 -13.17 -8.19 23.46
C SER A 58 -13.89 -9.46 22.97
N PHE A 59 -14.17 -9.58 21.66
CA PHE A 59 -15.03 -10.66 21.17
C PHE A 59 -14.37 -12.05 21.20
N LEU A 60 -13.10 -12.17 20.81
CA LEU A 60 -12.36 -13.44 20.92
C LEU A 60 -11.82 -13.72 22.32
N GLU A 61 -11.78 -12.71 23.18
CA GLU A 61 -11.14 -12.80 24.48
C GLU A 61 -11.75 -13.90 25.37
N PRO A 62 -13.10 -14.02 25.53
CA PRO A 62 -13.69 -15.15 26.24
C PRO A 62 -13.31 -16.51 25.66
N LYS A 63 -13.31 -16.63 24.32
CA LYS A 63 -12.98 -17.89 23.61
C LYS A 63 -11.50 -18.27 23.80
N ILE A 64 -10.61 -17.28 23.89
CA ILE A 64 -9.18 -17.48 24.18
C ILE A 64 -9.00 -17.88 25.64
N THR A 65 -9.66 -17.20 26.57
CA THR A 65 -9.60 -17.52 28.01
C THR A 65 -10.10 -18.93 28.30
N ASP A 66 -11.23 -19.32 27.73
CA ASP A 66 -11.77 -20.69 27.83
C ASP A 66 -10.74 -21.74 27.37
N GLU A 67 -10.04 -21.45 26.28
CA GLU A 67 -9.06 -22.36 25.71
C GLU A 67 -7.73 -22.38 26.49
N ILE A 68 -7.35 -21.25 27.12
CA ILE A 68 -6.25 -21.17 28.07
C ILE A 68 -6.53 -22.08 29.28
N HIS A 69 -7.75 -22.06 29.82
CA HIS A 69 -8.12 -22.98 30.91
C HIS A 69 -8.01 -24.45 30.49
N CYS A 70 -8.39 -24.76 29.25
CA CYS A 70 -8.28 -26.12 28.71
C CYS A 70 -6.83 -26.60 28.62
N ILE A 71 -5.91 -25.80 28.06
CA ILE A 71 -4.50 -26.21 27.97
C ILE A 71 -3.82 -26.27 29.34
N ILE A 72 -4.16 -25.36 30.26
CA ILE A 72 -3.65 -25.43 31.65
C ILE A 72 -4.10 -26.74 32.31
N LYS A 73 -5.36 -27.14 32.13
CA LYS A 73 -5.87 -28.42 32.63
C LYS A 73 -5.11 -29.60 32.02
N GLU A 74 -4.76 -29.54 30.74
CA GLU A 74 -3.98 -30.56 30.05
C GLU A 74 -2.55 -30.67 30.61
N ILE A 75 -1.85 -29.55 30.76
CA ILE A 75 -0.50 -29.51 31.33
C ILE A 75 -0.48 -30.03 32.78
N LYS A 76 -1.53 -29.75 33.56
CA LYS A 76 -1.65 -30.23 34.94
C LYS A 76 -1.77 -31.76 35.04
N LYS A 77 -2.25 -32.47 34.01
CA LYS A 77 -2.32 -33.95 34.00
C LYS A 77 -0.94 -34.61 34.14
N SER A 78 0.11 -33.90 33.77
CA SER A 78 1.48 -34.41 33.81
C SER A 78 2.08 -34.42 35.23
N SER A 79 1.39 -33.84 36.21
CA SER A 79 1.75 -33.86 37.64
C SER A 79 3.22 -33.48 37.93
N GLY A 80 3.73 -32.46 37.23
CA GLY A 80 5.09 -31.95 37.43
C GLY A 80 6.20 -32.76 36.74
N LYS A 81 5.87 -33.83 36.00
CA LYS A 81 6.84 -34.53 35.15
C LYS A 81 7.20 -33.67 33.93
N PRO A 82 8.41 -33.80 33.35
CA PRO A 82 8.75 -33.16 32.08
C PRO A 82 7.75 -33.57 30.98
N VAL A 83 7.27 -32.58 30.22
CA VAL A 83 6.23 -32.77 29.19
C VAL A 83 6.67 -32.14 27.89
N PHE A 84 6.39 -32.82 26.79
CA PHE A 84 6.48 -32.22 25.47
C PHE A 84 5.16 -31.48 25.17
N ILE A 85 5.14 -30.17 25.44
CA ILE A 85 3.92 -29.33 25.36
C ILE A 85 3.52 -28.96 23.93
N LYS A 86 4.34 -29.29 22.93
CA LYS A 86 4.14 -28.88 21.53
C LYS A 86 2.77 -29.28 20.99
N ASP A 87 2.35 -30.51 21.26
CA ASP A 87 1.06 -31.01 20.79
C ASP A 87 -0.11 -30.32 21.50
N SER A 88 0.01 -30.07 22.81
CA SER A 88 -0.99 -29.35 23.59
C SER A 88 -1.14 -27.89 23.14
N LEU A 89 -0.03 -27.19 22.88
CA LEU A 89 -0.02 -25.83 22.33
C LEU A 89 -0.65 -25.78 20.94
N ALA A 90 -0.32 -26.75 20.07
CA ALA A 90 -0.92 -26.85 18.74
C ALA A 90 -2.43 -27.07 18.82
N LYS A 91 -2.89 -27.99 19.69
CA LYS A 91 -4.32 -28.21 19.95
C LYS A 91 -5.01 -26.93 20.44
N SER A 92 -4.41 -26.22 21.39
CA SER A 92 -4.98 -24.99 21.96
C SER A 92 -5.14 -23.87 20.95
N VAL A 93 -4.08 -23.55 20.20
CA VAL A 93 -4.13 -22.51 19.16
C VAL A 93 -5.16 -22.86 18.09
N VAL A 94 -5.20 -24.12 17.67
CA VAL A 94 -6.16 -24.59 16.67
C VAL A 94 -7.60 -24.48 17.19
N ASN A 95 -7.83 -24.70 18.48
CA ASN A 95 -9.15 -24.51 19.07
C ASN A 95 -9.59 -23.05 19.13
N VAL A 96 -8.68 -22.10 19.41
CA VAL A 96 -8.99 -20.67 19.29
C VAL A 96 -9.41 -20.33 17.87
N LEU A 97 -8.72 -20.88 16.87
CA LEU A 97 -9.11 -20.73 15.46
C LEU A 97 -10.47 -21.36 15.18
N CYS A 98 -10.73 -22.58 15.67
CA CYS A 98 -12.03 -23.22 15.54
C CYS A 98 -13.14 -22.39 16.18
N ALA A 99 -12.91 -21.83 17.38
CA ALA A 99 -13.89 -20.99 18.06
C ALA A 99 -14.16 -19.69 17.31
N MET A 100 -13.13 -19.09 16.70
CA MET A 100 -13.26 -17.93 15.82
C MET A 100 -13.98 -18.26 14.52
N MET A 101 -13.66 -19.39 13.90
CA MET A 101 -14.12 -19.78 12.57
C MET A 101 -15.53 -20.37 12.60
N PHE A 102 -15.76 -21.30 13.52
CA PHE A 102 -16.94 -22.15 13.64
C PHE A 102 -17.82 -21.81 14.84
N GLY A 103 -17.39 -20.87 15.69
CA GLY A 103 -18.11 -20.48 16.90
C GLY A 103 -17.90 -21.44 18.08
N LYS A 104 -17.31 -22.62 17.84
CA LYS A 104 -17.15 -23.69 18.83
C LYS A 104 -15.72 -24.20 18.93
N ARG A 105 -15.31 -24.56 20.16
CA ARG A 105 -14.11 -25.36 20.41
C ARG A 105 -14.38 -26.84 20.14
N MET A 106 -13.33 -27.59 19.86
CA MET A 106 -13.35 -29.05 19.69
C MET A 106 -12.66 -29.71 20.90
N ASP A 107 -13.04 -30.94 21.22
CA ASP A 107 -12.37 -31.69 22.27
C ASP A 107 -10.95 -32.07 21.83
N TYR A 108 -9.98 -32.03 22.75
CA TYR A 108 -8.60 -32.46 22.48
C TYR A 108 -8.48 -33.95 22.15
N GLU A 109 -9.42 -34.76 22.62
CA GLU A 109 -9.52 -36.20 22.33
C GLU A 109 -10.42 -36.51 21.15
N ASP A 110 -11.06 -35.50 20.53
CA ASP A 110 -11.87 -35.72 19.35
C ASP A 110 -10.97 -36.18 18.19
N ASN A 111 -11.24 -37.39 17.68
CA ASN A 111 -10.47 -37.99 16.59
C ASN A 111 -10.50 -37.12 15.33
N ASN A 112 -11.61 -36.41 15.04
CA ASN A 112 -11.69 -35.54 13.88
C ASN A 112 -10.81 -34.31 14.04
N PHE A 113 -10.74 -33.75 15.25
CA PHE A 113 -9.91 -32.61 15.60
C PHE A 113 -8.42 -32.97 15.59
N GLN A 114 -8.04 -34.09 16.19
CA GLN A 114 -6.66 -34.58 16.13
C GLN A 114 -6.24 -34.87 14.68
N GLN A 115 -7.13 -35.48 13.89
CA GLN A 115 -6.88 -35.70 12.47
C GLN A 115 -6.74 -34.38 11.71
N LEU A 116 -7.55 -33.36 12.02
CA LEU A 116 -7.46 -32.04 11.40
C LEU A 116 -6.12 -31.36 11.71
N ILE A 117 -5.64 -31.44 12.95
CA ILE A 117 -4.32 -30.93 13.37
C ILE A 117 -3.20 -31.69 12.68
N LEU A 118 -3.30 -33.02 12.63
CA LEU A 118 -2.31 -33.87 11.97
C LEU A 118 -2.20 -33.54 10.48
N LEU A 119 -3.33 -33.44 9.79
CA LEU A 119 -3.37 -33.06 8.37
C LEU A 119 -2.77 -31.66 8.14
N ALA A 120 -3.06 -30.70 9.02
CA ALA A 120 -2.47 -29.36 8.93
C ALA A 120 -0.95 -29.37 9.15
N ARG A 121 -0.46 -30.16 10.12
CA ARG A 121 0.97 -30.34 10.37
C ARG A 121 1.67 -31.02 9.21
N GLU A 122 1.14 -32.15 8.74
CA GLU A 122 1.70 -32.90 7.61
C GLU A 122 1.75 -32.05 6.34
N TYR A 123 0.70 -31.25 6.12
CA TYR A 123 0.66 -30.29 5.04
C TYR A 123 1.74 -29.23 5.22
N LEU A 124 1.83 -28.54 6.37
CA LEU A 124 2.88 -27.55 6.66
C LEU A 124 4.30 -28.11 6.52
N ASP A 125 4.56 -29.33 6.99
CA ASP A 125 5.87 -29.98 6.85
C ASP A 125 6.17 -30.34 5.39
N SER A 126 5.15 -30.72 4.63
CA SER A 126 5.29 -30.91 3.19
C SER A 126 5.61 -29.59 2.46
N ILE A 127 5.07 -28.45 2.90
CA ILE A 127 5.47 -27.11 2.39
C ILE A 127 6.94 -26.82 2.70
N LYS A 128 7.42 -27.14 3.91
CA LYS A 128 8.81 -26.88 4.33
C LYS A 128 9.82 -27.64 3.47
N ILE A 129 9.58 -28.93 3.26
CA ILE A 129 10.42 -29.81 2.42
C ILE A 129 10.39 -29.33 0.96
N ASN A 130 9.26 -28.77 0.55
CA ASN A 130 9.00 -28.32 -0.81
C ASN A 130 9.50 -26.88 -1.12
N LYS A 131 10.23 -26.22 -0.21
CA LYS A 131 10.84 -24.91 -0.53
C LYS A 131 11.85 -24.97 -1.68
N VAL A 132 12.42 -26.16 -1.96
CA VAL A 132 13.27 -26.40 -3.13
C VAL A 132 12.50 -26.12 -4.43
N SER A 133 11.19 -26.40 -4.49
CA SER A 133 10.37 -26.11 -5.67
C SER A 133 10.24 -24.64 -6.00
N LEU A 134 10.47 -23.72 -5.06
CA LEU A 134 10.53 -22.28 -5.37
C LEU A 134 11.68 -21.93 -6.32
N TYR A 135 12.69 -22.81 -6.43
CA TYR A 135 13.89 -22.65 -7.25
C TYR A 135 13.92 -23.60 -8.46
N VAL A 136 12.95 -24.50 -8.59
CA VAL A 136 12.87 -25.46 -9.69
C VAL A 136 11.97 -24.88 -10.79
N PRO A 137 12.43 -24.80 -12.05
CA PRO A 137 11.60 -24.38 -13.18
C PRO A 137 10.26 -25.10 -13.24
N GLN A 138 9.18 -24.35 -13.50
CA GLN A 138 7.80 -24.86 -13.43
C GLN A 138 7.57 -26.12 -14.29
N PHE A 139 8.21 -26.22 -15.47
CA PHE A 139 8.07 -27.39 -16.34
C PHE A 139 8.65 -28.67 -15.72
N LEU A 140 9.72 -28.57 -14.90
CA LEU A 140 10.28 -29.71 -14.17
C LEU A 140 9.38 -30.12 -13.00
N LEU A 141 8.72 -29.15 -12.36
CA LEU A 141 7.72 -29.43 -11.33
C LEU A 141 6.46 -30.08 -11.90
N GLN A 142 6.08 -29.76 -13.14
CA GLN A 142 4.98 -30.41 -13.85
C GLN A 142 5.32 -31.87 -14.23
N LEU A 143 6.58 -32.16 -14.56
CA LEU A 143 7.05 -33.49 -14.93
C LEU A 143 7.30 -34.41 -13.72
N PHE A 144 7.91 -33.89 -12.66
CA PHE A 144 8.32 -34.69 -11.48
C PHE A 144 7.44 -34.47 -10.24
N GLY A 145 6.58 -33.45 -10.24
CA GLY A 145 5.38 -33.34 -9.40
C GLY A 145 5.58 -33.23 -7.89
N ASN A 146 5.08 -32.13 -7.32
CA ASN A 146 4.82 -31.97 -5.88
C ASN A 146 3.59 -32.75 -5.38
N LYS A 147 3.45 -34.01 -5.79
CA LYS A 147 2.25 -34.82 -5.58
C LYS A 147 1.91 -34.98 -4.10
N THR A 148 2.92 -35.11 -3.23
CA THR A 148 2.73 -35.25 -1.78
C THR A 148 2.12 -34.00 -1.13
N VAL A 149 2.55 -32.80 -1.54
CA VAL A 149 2.05 -31.54 -0.97
C VAL A 149 0.61 -31.29 -1.40
N LEU A 150 0.32 -31.50 -2.68
CA LEU A 150 -1.03 -31.36 -3.23
C LEU A 150 -1.98 -32.38 -2.60
N TYR A 151 -1.57 -33.65 -2.49
CA TYR A 151 -2.37 -34.70 -1.85
C TYR A 151 -2.72 -34.35 -0.40
N ARG A 152 -1.73 -33.95 0.41
CA ARG A 152 -1.94 -33.54 1.81
C ARG A 152 -2.82 -32.30 1.92
N GLY A 153 -2.65 -31.34 1.01
CA GLY A 153 -3.51 -30.16 0.91
C GLY A 153 -4.97 -30.54 0.66
N THR A 154 -5.24 -31.37 -0.34
CA THR A 154 -6.59 -31.83 -0.66
C THR A 154 -7.25 -32.58 0.50
N LEU A 155 -6.50 -33.42 1.22
CA LEU A 155 -7.00 -34.10 2.42
C LEU A 155 -7.43 -33.11 3.50
N LEU A 156 -6.60 -32.09 3.78
CA LEU A 156 -6.92 -31.06 4.75
C LEU A 156 -8.16 -30.27 4.34
N TYR A 157 -8.23 -29.83 3.08
CA TYR A 157 -9.38 -29.09 2.57
C TYR A 157 -10.67 -29.88 2.69
N ARG A 158 -10.64 -31.15 2.29
CA ARG A 158 -11.79 -32.04 2.40
C ARG A 158 -12.26 -32.13 3.85
N LYS A 159 -11.34 -32.25 4.81
CA LYS A 159 -11.69 -32.28 6.23
C LYS A 159 -12.35 -30.97 6.68
N ILE A 160 -11.80 -29.82 6.29
CA ILE A 160 -12.38 -28.51 6.62
C ILE A 160 -13.75 -28.33 5.96
N PHE A 161 -13.90 -28.78 4.71
CA PHE A 161 -15.16 -28.79 4.00
C PHE A 161 -16.22 -29.64 4.69
N GLU A 162 -15.85 -30.84 5.16
CA GLU A 162 -16.72 -31.71 5.97
C GLU A 162 -17.16 -31.02 7.26
N GLU A 163 -16.25 -30.31 7.95
CA GLU A 163 -16.61 -29.53 9.13
C GLU A 163 -17.54 -28.36 8.81
N VAL A 164 -17.30 -27.61 7.73
CA VAL A 164 -18.18 -26.52 7.28
C VAL A 164 -19.59 -27.02 6.97
N LYS A 165 -19.71 -28.20 6.32
CA LYS A 165 -21.00 -28.82 6.00
C LYS A 165 -21.83 -29.23 7.22
N LYS A 166 -21.19 -29.46 8.37
CA LYS A 166 -21.93 -29.72 9.62
C LYS A 166 -22.71 -28.49 10.10
N PHE A 167 -22.41 -27.30 9.58
CA PHE A 167 -23.14 -26.07 9.89
C PHE A 167 -24.15 -25.76 8.79
N LYS A 168 -25.45 -25.79 9.11
CA LYS A 168 -26.53 -25.43 8.17
C LYS A 168 -26.31 -24.02 7.60
N PHE A 169 -26.53 -23.82 6.29
CA PHE A 169 -26.31 -22.56 5.58
C PHE A 169 -27.49 -21.58 5.67
N ASP A 170 -28.23 -21.62 6.78
CA ASP A 170 -29.31 -20.68 7.07
C ASP A 170 -28.76 -19.46 7.82
N ALA A 171 -29.37 -18.30 7.63
CA ALA A 171 -29.00 -17.08 8.35
C ALA A 171 -29.19 -17.29 9.86
N THR A 172 -28.15 -17.00 10.64
CA THR A 172 -28.20 -17.01 12.10
C THR A 172 -28.25 -15.55 12.56
N ASN A 173 -29.16 -15.16 13.44
CA ASN A 173 -29.12 -13.82 14.05
C ASN A 173 -27.91 -13.62 14.99
N ASN A 174 -26.95 -14.55 14.99
CA ASN A 174 -25.75 -14.53 15.81
C ASN A 174 -24.57 -14.06 14.94
N GLU A 175 -23.61 -13.37 15.53
CA GLU A 175 -22.34 -12.98 14.87
C GLU A 175 -21.14 -13.60 15.63
N GLU A 176 -21.34 -14.79 16.20
CA GLU A 176 -20.41 -15.45 17.14
C GLU A 176 -19.23 -16.17 16.46
N SER A 177 -19.21 -16.21 15.13
CA SER A 177 -18.15 -16.84 14.34
C SER A 177 -17.99 -16.24 12.95
N PHE A 178 -16.84 -16.52 12.33
CA PHE A 178 -16.55 -16.06 10.97
C PHE A 178 -17.58 -16.56 9.97
N ILE A 179 -18.02 -17.81 10.14
CA ILE A 179 -19.09 -18.41 9.34
C ILE A 179 -20.40 -17.65 9.51
N ASP A 180 -20.76 -17.25 10.72
CA ASP A 180 -22.00 -16.52 10.96
C ASP A 180 -21.98 -15.14 10.28
N VAL A 181 -20.87 -14.39 10.43
CA VAL A 181 -20.70 -13.10 9.74
C VAL A 181 -20.73 -13.28 8.23
N TRP A 182 -20.13 -14.35 7.71
CA TRP A 182 -20.19 -14.68 6.29
C TRP A 182 -21.62 -14.97 5.82
N LYS A 183 -22.37 -15.80 6.55
CA LYS A 183 -23.77 -16.14 6.25
C LYS A 183 -24.67 -14.91 6.29
N ASN A 184 -24.56 -14.09 7.32
CA ASN A 184 -25.34 -12.86 7.46
C ASN A 184 -25.04 -11.86 6.36
N LYS A 185 -23.81 -11.84 5.85
CA LYS A 185 -23.45 -11.03 4.69
C LYS A 185 -23.99 -11.63 3.39
N ALA A 186 -23.95 -12.95 3.24
CA ALA A 186 -24.43 -13.69 2.06
C ALA A 186 -25.96 -13.66 1.94
N ALA A 187 -26.69 -13.61 3.05
CA ALA A 187 -28.16 -13.60 3.08
C ALA A 187 -28.78 -12.24 2.72
N LYS A 188 -27.99 -11.16 2.57
CA LYS A 188 -28.52 -9.84 2.21
C LYS A 188 -29.01 -9.83 0.75
N PRO A 189 -30.14 -9.18 0.42
CA PRO A 189 -30.70 -9.15 -0.95
C PRO A 189 -29.72 -8.63 -2.02
N ASN A 190 -28.78 -7.77 -1.62
CA ASN A 190 -27.78 -7.15 -2.50
C ASN A 190 -26.39 -7.80 -2.35
N ALA A 191 -26.29 -8.99 -1.77
CA ALA A 191 -25.03 -9.68 -1.61
C ALA A 191 -24.50 -10.15 -2.97
N ASN A 192 -23.23 -9.88 -3.24
CA ASN A 192 -22.58 -10.36 -4.46
C ASN A 192 -22.34 -11.88 -4.32
N SER A 193 -23.15 -12.69 -5.00
CA SER A 193 -23.09 -14.16 -4.99
C SER A 193 -21.80 -14.73 -5.59
N GLU A 194 -21.11 -13.98 -6.45
CA GLU A 194 -19.78 -14.38 -6.94
C GLU A 194 -18.74 -14.33 -5.83
N ILE A 195 -18.89 -13.44 -4.84
CA ILE A 195 -17.94 -13.28 -3.73
C ILE A 195 -18.37 -14.12 -2.52
N PHE A 196 -19.65 -14.10 -2.19
CA PHE A 196 -20.21 -14.74 -1.00
C PHE A 196 -20.82 -16.11 -1.35
N ASN A 197 -19.95 -17.10 -1.59
CA ASN A 197 -20.35 -18.49 -1.82
C ASN A 197 -19.60 -19.48 -0.91
N GLU A 198 -20.14 -20.71 -0.83
CA GLU A 198 -19.63 -21.78 0.04
C GLU A 198 -18.18 -22.18 -0.28
N LYS A 199 -17.81 -22.26 -1.56
CA LYS A 199 -16.44 -22.65 -1.97
C LYS A 199 -15.41 -21.63 -1.50
N LYS A 200 -15.71 -20.33 -1.62
CA LYS A 200 -14.85 -19.23 -1.13
C LYS A 200 -14.76 -19.23 0.38
N LEU A 201 -15.86 -19.50 1.09
CA LEU A 201 -15.86 -19.64 2.54
C LEU A 201 -14.91 -20.76 2.97
N VAL A 202 -15.04 -21.96 2.42
CA VAL A 202 -14.20 -23.12 2.79
C VAL A 202 -12.73 -22.84 2.51
N GLN A 203 -12.41 -22.22 1.36
CA GLN A 203 -11.05 -21.82 1.03
C GLN A 203 -10.49 -20.80 2.05
N ILE A 204 -11.23 -19.75 2.39
CA ILE A 204 -10.80 -18.74 3.36
C ILE A 204 -10.57 -19.39 4.73
N LEU A 205 -11.47 -20.27 5.14
CA LEU A 205 -11.37 -21.00 6.40
C LEU A 205 -10.12 -21.90 6.42
N ALA A 206 -9.83 -22.62 5.33
CA ALA A 206 -8.62 -23.43 5.22
C ALA A 206 -7.34 -22.59 5.28
N GLU A 207 -7.34 -21.41 4.65
CA GLU A 207 -6.20 -20.49 4.68
C GLU A 207 -6.00 -19.85 6.05
N LEU A 208 -7.08 -19.45 6.74
CA LEU A 208 -7.02 -18.95 8.12
C LEU A 208 -6.49 -20.03 9.08
N PHE A 209 -6.96 -21.26 8.89
CA PHE A 209 -6.56 -22.41 9.69
C PHE A 209 -5.05 -22.69 9.55
N ILE A 210 -4.53 -22.72 8.31
CA ILE A 210 -3.10 -22.94 8.07
C ILE A 210 -2.24 -21.78 8.53
N ALA A 211 -2.64 -20.54 8.26
CA ALA A 211 -1.88 -19.37 8.66
C ALA A 211 -1.79 -19.23 10.19
N GLY A 212 -2.88 -19.51 10.91
CA GLY A 212 -2.97 -19.30 12.35
C GLY A 212 -2.49 -20.46 13.21
N SER A 213 -2.54 -21.70 12.72
CA SER A 213 -2.31 -22.90 13.55
C SER A 213 -0.84 -23.10 13.93
N GLY A 214 0.01 -23.30 12.93
CA GLY A 214 1.41 -23.65 13.15
C GLY A 214 2.28 -22.48 13.63
N SER A 215 2.02 -21.27 13.12
CA SER A 215 2.84 -20.09 13.44
C SER A 215 2.76 -19.72 14.91
N THR A 216 1.54 -19.53 15.43
CA THR A 216 1.29 -19.13 16.82
C THR A 216 1.75 -20.19 17.82
N SER A 217 1.45 -21.48 17.56
CA SER A 217 1.86 -22.57 18.45
C SER A 217 3.39 -22.69 18.54
N THR A 218 4.09 -22.51 17.42
CA THR A 218 5.56 -22.50 17.39
C THR A 218 6.12 -21.27 18.10
N THR A 219 5.51 -20.07 17.93
CA THR A 219 5.92 -18.87 18.69
C THR A 219 5.78 -19.09 20.20
N LEU A 220 4.67 -19.68 20.65
CA LEU A 220 4.45 -19.98 22.07
C LEU A 220 5.43 -21.03 22.60
N GLU A 221 5.74 -22.05 21.80
CA GLU A 221 6.78 -23.05 22.13
C GLU A 221 8.14 -22.37 22.36
N TRP A 222 8.55 -21.48 21.44
CA TRP A 222 9.78 -20.72 21.60
C TRP A 222 9.72 -19.73 22.76
N ALA A 223 8.59 -19.06 22.99
CA ALA A 223 8.41 -18.16 24.12
C ALA A 223 8.71 -18.89 25.43
N LEU A 224 8.12 -20.08 25.60
CA LEU A 224 8.35 -20.91 26.78
C LEU A 224 9.80 -21.38 26.87
N LEU A 225 10.41 -21.80 25.75
CA LEU A 225 11.82 -22.18 25.72
C LEU A 225 12.76 -21.04 26.12
N TYR A 226 12.54 -19.82 25.61
CA TYR A 226 13.33 -18.64 25.96
C TYR A 226 13.10 -18.23 27.42
N LEU A 227 11.88 -18.33 27.94
CA LEU A 227 11.62 -18.09 29.36
C LEU A 227 12.36 -19.10 30.25
N ILE A 228 12.36 -20.39 29.89
CA ILE A 228 13.12 -21.43 30.61
C ILE A 228 14.63 -21.17 30.55
N LYS A 229 15.15 -20.76 29.39
CA LYS A 229 16.58 -20.46 29.19
C LYS A 229 17.02 -19.16 29.88
N HIS A 230 16.10 -18.22 30.09
CA HIS A 230 16.35 -16.92 30.72
C HIS A 230 15.47 -16.73 31.97
N PRO A 231 15.74 -17.45 33.08
CA PRO A 231 14.91 -17.42 34.29
C PRO A 231 14.71 -16.01 34.89
N GLN A 232 15.70 -15.13 34.70
CA GLN A 232 15.63 -13.73 35.11
C GLN A 232 14.55 -12.96 34.35
N VAL A 233 14.38 -13.21 33.04
CA VAL A 233 13.31 -12.61 32.24
C VAL A 233 11.97 -13.20 32.63
N GLN A 234 11.91 -14.53 32.81
CA GLN A 234 10.71 -15.20 33.29
C GLN A 234 10.22 -14.63 34.62
N LYS A 235 11.13 -14.42 35.57
CA LYS A 235 10.79 -13.82 36.87
C LYS A 235 10.25 -12.39 36.72
N LYS A 236 10.86 -11.56 35.86
CA LYS A 236 10.37 -10.19 35.61
C LYS A 236 8.98 -10.18 34.97
N VAL A 237 8.72 -11.06 34.00
CA VAL A 237 7.38 -11.24 33.41
C VAL A 237 6.37 -11.69 34.48
N GLN A 238 6.73 -12.65 35.33
CA GLN A 238 5.86 -13.11 36.41
C GLN A 238 5.58 -12.02 37.44
N MET A 239 6.58 -11.21 37.80
CA MET A 239 6.38 -10.05 38.69
C MET A 239 5.40 -9.06 38.09
N GLU A 240 5.55 -8.70 36.81
CA GLU A 240 4.62 -7.79 36.14
C GLU A 240 3.20 -8.38 36.04
N ILE A 241 3.07 -9.70 35.81
CA ILE A 241 1.77 -10.40 35.88
C ILE A 241 1.18 -10.30 37.29
N ASP A 242 1.97 -10.55 38.33
CA ASP A 242 1.52 -10.49 39.72
C ASP A 242 1.11 -9.07 40.14
N ASP A 243 1.84 -8.06 39.67
CA ASP A 243 1.60 -6.65 39.98
C ASP A 243 0.35 -6.08 39.25
N VAL A 244 0.10 -6.49 38.00
CA VAL A 244 -0.98 -5.94 37.17
C VAL A 244 -2.27 -6.76 37.23
N ILE A 245 -2.14 -8.08 37.18
CA ILE A 245 -3.26 -9.02 37.06
C ILE A 245 -3.55 -9.66 38.41
N GLY A 246 -2.50 -10.04 39.14
CA GLY A 246 -2.61 -10.85 40.35
C GLY A 246 -2.89 -12.32 40.04
N ARG A 247 -3.31 -13.08 41.06
CA ARG A 247 -3.54 -14.53 40.98
C ARG A 247 -5.02 -14.93 40.92
N ASP A 248 -5.93 -13.97 41.11
CA ASP A 248 -7.35 -14.23 41.37
C ASP A 248 -8.25 -14.10 40.13
N ARG A 249 -7.71 -13.61 39.01
CA ARG A 249 -8.48 -13.41 37.77
C ARG A 249 -7.69 -13.79 36.53
N ASP A 250 -8.40 -14.04 35.45
CA ASP A 250 -7.78 -14.25 34.14
C ASP A 250 -7.23 -12.94 33.55
N PRO A 251 -6.16 -13.03 32.73
CA PRO A 251 -5.66 -11.91 31.92
C PRO A 251 -6.72 -11.40 30.95
N SER A 252 -6.71 -10.09 30.73
CA SER A 252 -7.59 -9.39 29.79
C SER A 252 -6.81 -8.56 28.78
N MET A 253 -7.41 -8.25 27.63
CA MET A 253 -6.77 -7.40 26.62
C MET A 253 -6.55 -5.96 27.10
N SER A 254 -7.31 -5.50 28.12
CA SER A 254 -7.06 -4.19 28.74
C SER A 254 -5.78 -4.17 29.58
N ASP A 255 -5.33 -5.32 30.09
CA ASP A 255 -4.10 -5.42 30.89
C ASP A 255 -2.85 -5.19 30.03
N GLN A 256 -2.92 -5.49 28.73
CA GLN A 256 -1.77 -5.39 27.82
C GLN A 256 -1.05 -4.04 27.91
N LYS A 257 -1.79 -2.93 27.97
CA LYS A 257 -1.22 -1.57 28.04
C LYS A 257 -0.48 -1.28 29.35
N LEU A 258 -0.78 -2.04 30.40
CA LEU A 258 -0.20 -1.94 31.72
C LEU A 258 0.96 -2.91 31.92
N MET A 259 1.25 -3.76 30.92
CA MET A 259 2.27 -4.81 30.98
C MET A 259 3.39 -4.60 29.93
N PRO A 260 4.10 -3.45 29.97
CA PRO A 260 5.09 -3.09 28.97
C PRO A 260 6.27 -4.08 28.89
N TYR A 261 6.69 -4.70 30.00
CA TYR A 261 7.79 -5.65 30.02
C TYR A 261 7.39 -6.99 29.38
N THR A 262 6.18 -7.46 29.62
CA THR A 262 5.60 -8.67 29.03
C THR A 262 5.37 -8.46 27.54
N GLU A 263 4.80 -7.33 27.13
CA GLU A 263 4.68 -7.00 25.72
C GLU A 263 6.05 -6.93 25.04
N SER A 264 7.03 -6.28 25.67
CA SER A 264 8.41 -6.22 25.20
C SER A 264 9.07 -7.59 25.09
N THR A 265 8.76 -8.50 26.02
CA THR A 265 9.24 -9.89 25.99
C THR A 265 8.62 -10.66 24.82
N ILE A 266 7.32 -10.49 24.56
CA ILE A 266 6.64 -11.08 23.40
C ILE A 266 7.24 -10.55 22.09
N LEU A 267 7.47 -9.23 22.00
CA LEU A 267 8.13 -8.61 20.85
C LEU A 267 9.54 -9.17 20.64
N GLU A 268 10.30 -9.36 21.73
CA GLU A 268 11.65 -9.90 21.68
C GLU A 268 11.70 -11.38 21.29
N VAL A 269 10.79 -12.21 21.81
CA VAL A 269 10.62 -13.60 21.35
C VAL A 269 10.33 -13.60 19.86
N THR A 270 9.40 -12.76 19.41
CA THR A 270 8.99 -12.72 18.00
C THR A 270 10.13 -12.25 17.09
N ARG A 271 10.94 -11.28 17.54
CA ARG A 271 12.14 -10.80 16.84
C ARG A 271 13.21 -11.91 16.78
N ILE A 272 13.65 -12.42 17.92
CA ILE A 272 14.82 -13.32 17.97
C ILE A 272 14.54 -14.68 17.30
N VAL A 273 13.31 -15.19 17.42
CA VAL A 273 12.91 -16.47 16.82
C VAL A 273 12.69 -16.33 15.32
N THR A 274 12.10 -15.20 14.88
CA THR A 274 11.67 -14.97 13.50
C THR A 274 11.08 -16.22 12.84
N ILE A 275 9.88 -16.64 13.28
CA ILE A 275 9.21 -17.88 12.83
C ILE A 275 9.13 -18.02 11.30
N ALA A 276 8.97 -16.90 10.59
CA ALA A 276 8.97 -16.83 9.14
C ALA A 276 10.16 -16.02 8.63
N PRO A 277 11.39 -16.56 8.62
CA PRO A 277 12.61 -15.80 8.35
C PRO A 277 12.66 -15.18 6.95
N LEU A 278 11.95 -15.77 5.99
CA LEU A 278 11.84 -15.28 4.60
C LEU A 278 10.45 -14.70 4.27
N ALA A 279 9.60 -14.53 5.28
CA ALA A 279 8.17 -14.24 5.17
C ALA A 279 7.44 -15.19 4.18
N ALA A 280 6.17 -14.91 3.90
CA ALA A 280 5.52 -15.49 2.74
C ALA A 280 6.14 -14.88 1.47
N PRO A 281 6.51 -15.69 0.47
CA PRO A 281 7.15 -15.18 -0.73
C PRO A 281 6.19 -14.26 -1.48
N HIS A 282 6.70 -13.11 -1.85
CA HIS A 282 6.05 -12.19 -2.76
C HIS A 282 6.49 -12.55 -4.18
N ARG A 283 5.73 -12.11 -5.17
CA ARG A 283 6.12 -12.15 -6.56
C ARG A 283 5.84 -10.79 -7.13
N THR A 284 6.73 -10.36 -8.00
CA THR A 284 6.53 -9.09 -8.64
C THR A 284 5.39 -9.22 -9.65
N THR A 285 4.39 -8.33 -9.56
CA THR A 285 3.29 -8.28 -10.54
C THR A 285 3.79 -7.75 -11.88
N GLU A 286 4.90 -7.02 -11.84
CA GLU A 286 5.49 -6.31 -12.96
C GLU A 286 7.01 -6.21 -12.84
N ASP A 287 7.64 -5.85 -13.95
CA ASP A 287 9.03 -5.44 -14.00
C ASP A 287 9.16 -4.24 -13.05
N THR A 288 9.99 -4.35 -12.02
CA THR A 288 10.05 -3.38 -10.93
C THR A 288 11.48 -3.20 -10.44
N MET A 289 11.70 -2.19 -9.62
CA MET A 289 13.01 -1.84 -9.08
C MET A 289 13.01 -2.01 -7.57
N LEU A 290 13.95 -2.76 -7.03
CA LEU A 290 14.24 -2.75 -5.59
C LEU A 290 15.60 -2.11 -5.37
N ARG A 291 15.63 -0.89 -4.84
CA ARG A 291 16.81 -0.02 -4.83
C ARG A 291 17.25 0.25 -6.28
N SER A 292 18.52 0.05 -6.59
CA SER A 292 19.08 0.15 -7.94
C SER A 292 19.05 -1.18 -8.70
N TYR A 293 18.29 -2.16 -8.22
CA TYR A 293 18.27 -3.48 -8.79
C TYR A 293 16.97 -3.74 -9.51
N PHE A 294 17.06 -4.07 -10.79
CA PHE A 294 15.94 -4.64 -11.48
C PHE A 294 15.51 -5.95 -10.89
N ILE A 295 14.20 -6.05 -10.75
CA ILE A 295 13.48 -7.23 -10.36
C ILE A 295 12.46 -7.46 -11.50
N PRO A 296 12.75 -8.37 -12.44
CA PRO A 296 11.81 -8.70 -13.51
C PRO A 296 10.43 -9.04 -12.95
N LYS A 297 9.38 -8.82 -13.72
CA LYS A 297 8.04 -9.34 -13.50
C LYS A 297 8.15 -10.82 -13.21
N ASN A 298 7.25 -11.30 -12.37
CA ASN A 298 7.21 -12.70 -11.99
C ASN A 298 8.44 -13.16 -11.19
N THR A 299 9.31 -12.25 -10.74
CA THR A 299 10.41 -12.60 -9.83
C THR A 299 9.86 -12.85 -8.44
N THR A 300 10.19 -14.01 -7.88
CA THR A 300 9.89 -14.32 -6.49
C THR A 300 10.78 -13.47 -5.58
N ILE A 301 10.14 -12.71 -4.69
CA ILE A 301 10.78 -11.85 -3.72
C ILE A 301 10.61 -12.46 -2.33
N LEU A 302 11.75 -12.83 -1.76
CA LEU A 302 11.86 -13.35 -0.42
C LEU A 302 12.23 -12.20 0.51
N LEU A 303 11.48 -12.04 1.58
CA LEU A 303 11.69 -10.96 2.52
C LEU A 303 12.49 -11.51 3.68
N ASN A 304 13.78 -11.18 3.73
CA ASN A 304 14.64 -11.64 4.80
C ASN A 304 14.33 -10.88 6.11
N LEU A 305 13.24 -11.28 6.77
CA LEU A 305 12.85 -10.82 8.09
C LEU A 305 13.91 -11.15 9.12
N SER A 306 14.60 -12.29 8.98
CA SER A 306 15.67 -12.67 9.90
C SER A 306 16.84 -11.68 9.84
N ALA A 307 17.27 -11.27 8.64
CA ALA A 307 18.29 -10.25 8.50
C ALA A 307 17.85 -8.89 9.05
N LEU A 308 16.57 -8.54 8.91
CA LEU A 308 16.03 -7.30 9.48
C LEU A 308 15.99 -7.35 11.02
N HIS A 309 15.52 -8.46 11.58
CA HIS A 309 15.40 -8.67 13.02
C HIS A 309 16.76 -8.84 13.72
N MET A 310 17.80 -9.23 12.97
CA MET A 310 19.17 -9.40 13.46
C MET A 310 20.12 -8.28 13.01
N ASP A 311 19.61 -7.19 12.45
CA ASP A 311 20.43 -6.05 12.01
C ASP A 311 21.03 -5.33 13.24
N PRO A 312 22.37 -5.32 13.43
CA PRO A 312 22.99 -4.71 14.60
C PRO A 312 22.88 -3.17 14.62
N GLU A 313 22.62 -2.52 13.48
CA GLU A 313 22.39 -1.07 13.42
C GLU A 313 21.03 -0.70 14.02
N VAL A 314 20.06 -1.62 13.95
CA VAL A 314 18.69 -1.45 14.45
C VAL A 314 18.54 -2.05 15.85
N PHE A 315 19.10 -3.24 16.04
CA PHE A 315 19.05 -4.03 17.26
C PHE A 315 20.47 -4.31 17.75
N PRO A 316 21.04 -3.43 18.59
CA PRO A 316 22.32 -3.70 19.24
C PRO A 316 22.28 -5.04 19.99
N GLU A 317 23.36 -5.81 19.86
CA GLU A 317 23.45 -7.17 20.41
C GLU A 317 22.28 -8.07 19.92
N PRO A 318 22.13 -8.27 18.60
CA PRO A 318 20.93 -8.89 18.03
C PRO A 318 20.72 -10.35 18.47
N GLU A 319 21.80 -11.07 18.78
CA GLU A 319 21.78 -12.47 19.23
C GLU A 319 21.42 -12.62 20.72
N VAL A 320 21.45 -11.52 21.47
CA VAL A 320 21.14 -11.54 22.90
C VAL A 320 19.64 -11.40 23.07
N PHE A 321 19.03 -12.30 23.83
CA PHE A 321 17.62 -12.17 24.23
C PHE A 321 17.48 -11.06 25.29
N LYS A 322 17.00 -9.89 24.87
CA LYS A 322 16.95 -8.66 25.67
C LYS A 322 15.62 -7.91 25.46
N PRO A 323 14.57 -8.24 26.22
CA PRO A 323 13.28 -7.55 26.16
C PRO A 323 13.39 -6.04 26.31
N GLU A 324 14.36 -5.56 27.08
CA GLU A 324 14.59 -4.14 27.36
C GLU A 324 14.82 -3.30 26.10
N ARG A 325 15.15 -3.90 24.96
CA ARG A 325 15.27 -3.16 23.68
C ARG A 325 13.97 -2.53 23.21
N PHE A 326 12.84 -3.10 23.64
CA PHE A 326 11.49 -2.60 23.34
C PHE A 326 10.94 -1.76 24.48
N LEU A 327 11.77 -1.31 25.42
CA LEU A 327 11.37 -0.37 26.46
C LEU A 327 12.01 1.00 26.23
N THR A 328 11.24 2.02 26.55
CA THR A 328 11.72 3.39 26.73
C THR A 328 12.21 3.58 28.15
N GLU A 329 12.94 4.67 28.42
CA GLU A 329 13.39 5.03 29.77
C GLU A 329 12.22 5.16 30.77
N ASP A 330 11.05 5.57 30.29
CA ASP A 330 9.80 5.68 31.07
C ASP A 330 9.03 4.36 31.22
N ASN A 331 9.68 3.21 30.95
CA ASN A 331 9.05 1.88 30.98
C ASN A 331 7.83 1.72 30.06
N LYS A 332 7.75 2.46 28.96
CA LYS A 332 6.73 2.27 27.91
C LYS A 332 7.27 1.46 26.75
N VAL A 333 6.41 0.73 26.06
CA VAL A 333 6.78 -0.06 24.87
C VAL A 333 7.26 0.87 23.75
N LYS A 334 8.53 0.72 23.37
CA LYS A 334 9.17 1.35 22.22
C LYS A 334 8.81 0.58 20.95
N ARG A 335 8.11 1.24 20.03
CA ARG A 335 7.83 0.69 18.68
C ARG A 335 9.02 0.97 17.77
N ILE A 336 9.60 -0.10 17.21
CA ILE A 336 10.70 -0.04 16.25
C ILE A 336 10.11 -0.39 14.87
N LEU A 337 10.27 0.49 13.88
CA LEU A 337 9.63 0.33 12.57
C LEU A 337 10.05 -0.98 11.89
N GLU A 338 11.33 -1.31 12.01
CA GLU A 338 11.99 -2.49 11.51
C GLU A 338 11.57 -3.77 12.25
N MET A 339 11.01 -3.65 13.45
CA MET A 339 10.33 -4.75 14.13
C MET A 339 8.95 -4.91 13.50
N ASN A 340 8.90 -5.70 12.44
CA ASN A 340 7.64 -6.05 11.80
C ASN A 340 7.62 -7.52 11.38
N PRO A 341 7.18 -8.41 12.29
CA PRO A 341 7.07 -9.84 11.98
C PRO A 341 5.99 -10.15 10.92
N PHE A 342 5.23 -9.14 10.49
CA PHE A 342 4.11 -9.23 9.57
C PHE A 342 4.28 -8.41 8.26
N SER A 343 5.48 -7.83 8.01
CA SER A 343 5.83 -6.97 6.83
C SER A 343 5.20 -5.54 6.77
N LEU A 344 5.84 -4.57 6.08
CA LEU A 344 5.70 -3.09 6.25
C LEU A 344 5.15 -2.25 5.06
N GLY A 345 4.10 -1.35 5.25
CA GLY A 345 3.98 0.00 4.61
C GLY A 345 2.75 0.66 3.89
N LEU A 346 2.90 1.77 3.11
CA LEU A 346 1.85 2.68 2.56
C LEU A 346 0.96 1.96 1.52
N PHE A 347 1.60 1.10 0.75
CA PHE A 347 1.02 0.05 -0.10
C PHE A 347 1.14 -1.33 0.53
N SER A 348 1.66 -1.42 1.76
CA SER A 348 1.70 -2.63 2.59
C SER A 348 0.82 -2.52 3.84
N ALA A 349 -0.32 -1.87 3.63
CA ALA A 349 -1.56 -2.60 3.72
C ALA A 349 -2.41 -2.19 2.51
N TYR A 350 -2.89 -3.15 1.72
CA TYR A 350 -4.22 -2.94 1.17
C TYR A 350 -5.16 -2.78 2.35
N GLY A 351 -5.89 -1.66 2.41
CA GLY A 351 -6.77 -1.39 3.53
C GLY A 351 -7.31 0.03 3.55
N ALA A 352 -8.09 0.31 4.58
CA ALA A 352 -8.66 1.62 4.85
C ALA A 352 -7.62 2.77 4.84
N PRO A 353 -6.37 2.63 5.31
CA PRO A 353 -5.41 3.74 5.37
C PRO A 353 -5.09 4.41 4.03
N ARG A 354 -4.74 3.63 2.98
CA ARG A 354 -4.42 4.19 1.66
C ARG A 354 -5.64 4.80 0.97
N ILE A 355 -6.80 4.14 1.05
CA ILE A 355 -8.05 4.65 0.48
C ILE A 355 -8.46 5.93 1.20
N ALA A 356 -8.31 5.98 2.53
CA ALA A 356 -8.55 7.15 3.34
C ALA A 356 -7.58 8.28 2.98
N MET A 357 -6.27 8.03 2.85
CA MET A 357 -5.29 9.03 2.43
C MET A 357 -5.57 9.58 1.03
N ARG A 358 -5.89 8.72 0.04
CA ARG A 358 -6.23 9.16 -1.31
C ARG A 358 -7.54 9.95 -1.34
N ARG A 359 -8.58 9.46 -0.64
CA ARG A 359 -9.86 10.19 -0.52
C ARG A 359 -9.67 11.53 0.17
N PHE A 360 -8.93 11.55 1.28
CA PHE A 360 -8.59 12.75 2.01
C PHE A 360 -7.83 13.74 1.13
N THR A 361 -6.78 13.29 0.44
CA THR A 361 -5.96 14.13 -0.45
C THR A 361 -6.80 14.69 -1.60
N LEU A 362 -7.57 13.86 -2.31
CA LEU A 362 -8.42 14.32 -3.42
C LEU A 362 -9.55 15.23 -2.94
N HIS A 363 -10.15 14.94 -1.78
CA HIS A 363 -11.16 15.81 -1.18
C HIS A 363 -10.56 17.16 -0.79
N THR A 364 -9.39 17.14 -0.17
CA THR A 364 -8.65 18.33 0.23
C THR A 364 -8.25 19.17 -0.98
N LEU A 365 -7.69 18.57 -2.05
CA LEU A 365 -7.36 19.28 -3.29
C LEU A 365 -8.59 19.85 -4.01
N ARG A 366 -9.73 19.15 -4.00
CA ARG A 366 -11.01 19.67 -4.52
C ARG A 366 -11.55 20.84 -3.69
N ASN A 367 -11.35 20.81 -2.38
CA ASN A 367 -11.72 21.90 -1.49
C ASN A 367 -10.78 23.10 -1.68
N PHE A 368 -9.49 22.86 -1.92
CA PHE A 368 -8.54 23.92 -2.24
C PHE A 368 -8.78 24.56 -3.60
N GLY A 369 -9.46 23.90 -4.54
CA GLY A 369 -9.94 24.53 -5.76
C GLY A 369 -9.62 23.81 -7.07
N MET A 370 -9.24 22.53 -7.03
CA MET A 370 -9.14 21.72 -8.26
C MET A 370 -10.53 21.66 -8.95
N GLY A 371 -10.72 22.50 -9.98
CA GLY A 371 -11.98 22.69 -10.70
C GLY A 371 -12.93 23.77 -10.14
N LYS A 372 -12.46 24.69 -9.29
CA LYS A 372 -13.22 25.83 -8.73
C LYS A 372 -12.35 27.10 -8.66
N SER A 373 -12.97 28.27 -8.45
CA SER A 373 -12.29 29.58 -8.39
C SER A 373 -11.44 29.84 -7.13
N ILE A 374 -11.30 28.88 -6.21
CA ILE A 374 -10.65 29.10 -4.90
C ILE A 374 -9.13 29.30 -5.02
N LEU A 375 -8.47 28.63 -5.97
CA LEU A 375 -7.02 28.82 -6.23
C LEU A 375 -6.71 30.01 -7.13
N GLU A 376 -7.73 30.63 -7.74
CA GLU A 376 -7.56 31.66 -8.74
C GLU A 376 -6.72 32.84 -8.23
N PRO A 377 -6.94 33.39 -7.02
CA PRO A 377 -6.12 34.49 -6.51
C PRO A 377 -4.65 34.13 -6.33
N GLN A 378 -4.36 32.89 -5.89
CA GLN A 378 -2.99 32.42 -5.67
C GLN A 378 -2.25 32.20 -6.99
N ILE A 379 -2.94 31.62 -7.98
CA ILE A 379 -2.41 31.44 -9.35
C ILE A 379 -2.16 32.81 -9.99
N MET A 380 -3.11 33.74 -9.90
CA MET A 380 -2.97 35.09 -10.45
C MET A 380 -1.85 35.88 -9.77
N SER A 381 -1.70 35.74 -8.46
CA SER A 381 -0.56 36.33 -7.74
C SER A 381 0.77 35.79 -8.27
N GLU A 382 0.89 34.48 -8.46
CA GLU A 382 2.11 33.88 -9.00
C GLU A 382 2.39 34.32 -10.45
N ILE A 383 1.35 34.43 -11.29
CA ILE A 383 1.48 34.94 -12.66
C ILE A 383 2.01 36.37 -12.68
N ASN A 384 1.57 37.24 -11.77
CA ASN A 384 2.09 38.60 -11.68
C ASN A 384 3.60 38.62 -11.39
N TYR A 385 4.07 37.82 -10.41
CA TYR A 385 5.51 37.69 -10.13
C TYR A 385 6.28 37.15 -11.34
N MET A 386 5.70 36.16 -12.02
CA MET A 386 6.28 35.61 -13.24
C MET A 386 6.42 36.67 -14.34
N LEU A 387 5.39 37.50 -14.57
CA LEU A 387 5.40 38.57 -15.55
C LEU A 387 6.37 39.70 -15.20
N GLU A 388 6.52 40.03 -13.92
CA GLU A 388 7.53 40.99 -13.45
C GLU A 388 8.94 40.51 -13.76
N ASP A 389 9.22 39.22 -13.51
CA ASP A 389 10.49 38.62 -13.89
C ASP A 389 10.68 38.58 -15.41
N MET A 390 9.62 38.33 -16.18
CA MET A 390 9.70 38.39 -17.65
C MET A 390 10.09 39.79 -18.16
N LYS A 391 9.64 40.87 -17.50
CA LYS A 391 9.99 42.25 -17.90
C LYS A 391 11.49 42.53 -17.79
N LYS A 392 12.19 41.88 -16.86
CA LYS A 392 13.65 42.04 -16.64
C LYS A 392 14.48 41.61 -17.86
N PHE A 393 13.91 40.82 -18.77
CA PHE A 393 14.61 40.38 -19.97
C PHE A 393 14.64 41.42 -21.09
N GLU A 394 13.90 42.52 -20.99
CA GLU A 394 13.97 43.66 -21.92
C GLU A 394 13.83 43.29 -23.41
N GLY A 395 12.98 42.30 -23.72
CA GLY A 395 12.75 41.83 -25.09
C GLY A 395 13.88 40.95 -25.68
N LYS A 396 14.87 40.56 -24.88
CA LYS A 396 15.91 39.60 -25.31
C LYS A 396 15.31 38.18 -25.42
N PRO A 397 15.89 37.30 -26.26
CA PRO A 397 15.55 35.88 -26.27
C PRO A 397 15.83 35.23 -24.90
N VAL A 398 14.89 34.42 -24.39
CA VAL A 398 14.93 33.85 -23.03
C VAL A 398 14.45 32.41 -23.04
N ASP A 399 15.07 31.57 -22.20
CA ASP A 399 14.51 30.28 -21.85
C ASP A 399 13.49 30.43 -20.70
N LEU A 400 12.22 30.23 -21.02
CA LEU A 400 11.13 30.35 -20.07
C LEU A 400 10.99 29.13 -19.14
N HIS A 401 11.72 28.03 -19.39
CA HIS A 401 11.57 26.79 -18.62
C HIS A 401 11.83 27.00 -17.12
N GLU A 402 12.93 27.68 -16.77
CA GLU A 402 13.28 27.99 -15.38
C GLU A 402 12.22 28.83 -14.68
N LEU A 403 11.63 29.78 -15.39
CA LEU A 403 10.63 30.67 -14.84
C LEU A 403 9.29 29.93 -14.63
N LEU A 404 8.89 29.12 -15.62
CA LEU A 404 7.66 28.33 -15.57
C LEU A 404 7.71 27.29 -14.43
N ILE A 405 8.83 26.60 -14.23
CA ILE A 405 8.93 25.60 -13.15
C ILE A 405 8.90 26.24 -11.77
N LYS A 406 9.52 27.41 -11.60
CA LYS A 406 9.52 28.14 -10.34
C LYS A 406 8.10 28.58 -10.01
N SER A 407 7.39 29.11 -11.00
CA SER A 407 5.99 29.50 -10.92
C SER A 407 5.06 28.33 -10.55
N THR A 408 5.10 27.23 -11.30
CA THR A 408 4.22 26.07 -11.04
C THR A 408 4.51 25.41 -9.69
N THR A 409 5.78 25.33 -9.28
CA THR A 409 6.16 24.82 -7.96
C THR A 409 5.67 25.74 -6.84
N ASN A 410 5.67 27.05 -7.04
CA ASN A 410 5.20 28.00 -6.04
C ASN A 410 3.69 27.92 -5.83
N VAL A 411 2.90 27.71 -6.89
CA VAL A 411 1.47 27.41 -6.76
C VAL A 411 1.27 26.17 -5.87
N LEU A 412 2.09 25.13 -6.05
CA LEU A 412 2.06 23.96 -5.16
C LEU A 412 2.53 24.27 -3.73
N CYS A 413 3.54 25.12 -3.55
CA CYS A 413 3.99 25.53 -2.22
C CYS A 413 2.92 26.33 -1.47
N ALA A 414 2.17 27.19 -2.16
CA ALA A 414 1.02 27.88 -1.60
C ALA A 414 -0.05 26.88 -1.13
N ILE A 415 -0.38 25.86 -1.94
CA ILE A 415 -1.33 24.81 -1.55
C ILE A 415 -0.81 23.97 -0.38
N LYS A 416 0.48 23.63 -0.38
CA LYS A 416 1.08 22.73 0.61
C LYS A 416 1.34 23.39 1.96
N TYR A 417 1.89 24.59 1.93
CA TYR A 417 2.43 25.30 3.10
C TYR A 417 1.68 26.59 3.42
N GLY A 418 0.71 27.00 2.60
CA GLY A 418 0.00 28.27 2.76
C GLY A 418 0.82 29.49 2.35
N LYS A 419 2.03 29.29 1.81
CA LYS A 419 2.96 30.38 1.48
C LYS A 419 3.72 30.14 0.18
N ARG A 420 3.96 31.25 -0.54
CA ARG A 420 4.89 31.35 -1.66
C ARG A 420 6.34 31.32 -1.14
N MET A 421 7.25 30.74 -1.92
CA MET A 421 8.68 30.82 -1.69
C MET A 421 9.31 31.83 -2.68
N ASP A 422 10.30 32.59 -2.24
CA ASP A 422 11.04 33.47 -3.14
C ASP A 422 11.80 32.64 -4.19
N TYR A 423 11.84 33.11 -5.44
CA TYR A 423 12.61 32.46 -6.51
C TYR A 423 14.11 32.45 -6.25
N ASP A 424 14.60 33.41 -5.47
CA ASP A 424 16.02 33.51 -5.06
C ASP A 424 16.31 32.80 -3.73
N ASP A 425 15.29 32.22 -3.08
CA ASP A 425 15.49 31.46 -1.85
C ASP A 425 16.29 30.17 -2.13
N LYS A 426 17.43 30.04 -1.44
CA LYS A 426 18.34 28.91 -1.61
C LYS A 426 17.70 27.57 -1.25
N ASN A 427 16.77 27.54 -0.30
CA ASN A 427 16.07 26.30 0.07
C ASN A 427 15.08 25.89 -1.01
N PHE A 428 14.39 26.85 -1.61
CA PHE A 428 13.47 26.64 -2.72
C PHE A 428 14.20 26.16 -3.97
N GLN A 429 15.30 26.83 -4.33
CA GLN A 429 16.15 26.38 -5.44
C GLN A 429 16.73 24.98 -5.20
N HIS A 430 17.14 24.67 -3.96
CA HIS A 430 17.60 23.33 -3.62
C HIS A 430 16.47 22.29 -3.69
N LEU A 431 15.24 22.64 -3.29
CA LEU A 431 14.07 21.77 -3.43
C LEU A 431 13.77 21.47 -4.92
N LEU A 432 13.79 22.51 -5.76
CA LEU A 432 13.63 22.38 -7.23
C LEU A 432 14.73 21.50 -7.82
N HIS A 433 15.98 21.73 -7.44
CA HIS A 433 17.11 20.94 -7.89
C HIS A 433 16.94 19.47 -7.50
N LEU A 434 16.60 19.17 -6.24
CA LEU A 434 16.34 17.79 -5.78
C LEU A 434 15.16 17.15 -6.50
N SER A 435 14.09 17.91 -6.79
CA SER A 435 12.92 17.43 -7.53
C SER A 435 13.29 17.06 -8.96
N ARG A 436 13.95 17.96 -9.68
CA ARG A 436 14.42 17.75 -11.06
C ARG A 436 15.41 16.62 -11.15
N ASP A 437 16.39 16.60 -10.24
CA ASP A 437 17.37 15.52 -10.16
C ASP A 437 16.68 14.19 -9.95
N TYR A 438 15.64 14.13 -9.11
CA TYR A 438 14.87 12.93 -8.91
C TYR A 438 14.05 12.56 -10.16
N ILE A 439 13.37 13.50 -10.81
CA ILE A 439 12.57 13.25 -12.02
C ILE A 439 13.43 12.80 -13.19
N ALA A 440 14.55 13.47 -13.45
CA ALA A 440 15.55 13.05 -14.43
C ALA A 440 16.07 11.64 -14.11
N SER A 441 16.23 11.34 -12.81
CA SER A 441 16.63 10.01 -12.35
C SER A 441 15.55 8.95 -12.56
N ILE A 442 14.25 9.29 -12.61
CA ILE A 442 13.17 8.32 -12.87
C ILE A 442 13.34 7.70 -14.25
N HIS A 443 13.62 8.51 -15.28
CA HIS A 443 13.84 8.03 -16.64
C HIS A 443 15.11 7.17 -16.76
N VAL A 444 16.16 7.53 -16.02
CA VAL A 444 17.39 6.75 -15.93
C VAL A 444 17.20 5.46 -15.10
N ASN A 445 16.34 5.48 -14.07
CA ASN A 445 15.96 4.31 -13.28
C ASN A 445 15.17 3.31 -14.13
N GLN A 446 14.31 3.78 -15.04
CA GLN A 446 13.60 2.93 -16.00
C GLN A 446 14.58 2.18 -16.92
N LEU A 447 15.67 2.82 -17.36
CA LEU A 447 16.75 2.12 -18.09
C LEU A 447 17.56 1.17 -17.19
N SER A 448 17.85 1.56 -15.94
CA SER A 448 18.56 0.71 -14.97
C SER A 448 17.76 -0.53 -14.56
N ALA A 449 16.43 -0.46 -14.69
CA ALA A 449 15.54 -1.59 -14.62
C ALA A 449 15.85 -2.58 -15.74
N HIS A 450 16.20 -2.16 -16.93
CA HIS A 450 16.50 -3.15 -17.97
C HIS A 450 17.96 -3.64 -17.96
N LEU A 451 18.80 -3.20 -17.01
CA LEU A 451 20.23 -3.55 -16.91
C LEU A 451 20.56 -4.59 -15.82
N PRO A 452 21.44 -5.58 -16.09
CA PRO A 452 21.98 -6.47 -15.08
C PRO A 452 22.69 -5.74 -13.92
N LYS A 453 22.54 -6.27 -12.71
CA LYS A 453 22.92 -5.61 -11.45
C LYS A 453 24.40 -5.21 -11.31
N PHE A 454 25.31 -5.89 -12.00
CA PHE A 454 26.74 -5.54 -11.97
C PHE A 454 27.04 -4.30 -12.81
N LEU A 455 26.34 -4.11 -13.94
CA LEU A 455 26.41 -2.91 -14.78
C LEU A 455 25.81 -1.72 -14.04
N THR A 456 24.73 -1.93 -13.28
CA THR A 456 24.13 -0.82 -12.52
C THR A 456 25.03 -0.34 -11.38
N LYS A 457 25.84 -1.24 -10.80
CA LYS A 457 26.88 -0.92 -9.80
C LYS A 457 28.11 -0.27 -10.42
N LEU A 458 28.59 -0.76 -11.57
CA LEU A 458 29.74 -0.24 -12.30
C LEU A 458 29.52 1.19 -12.82
N LEU A 459 28.29 1.49 -13.26
CA LEU A 459 27.90 2.78 -13.86
C LEU A 459 27.38 3.81 -12.83
N GLY A 460 27.40 3.49 -11.53
CA GLY A 460 27.10 4.47 -10.47
C GLY A 460 25.63 4.77 -10.20
N PHE A 461 24.69 3.89 -10.60
CA PHE A 461 23.25 4.11 -10.40
C PHE A 461 22.77 3.99 -8.93
N GLN A 462 23.66 3.67 -7.99
CA GLN A 462 23.36 3.64 -6.54
C GLN A 462 23.06 5.04 -5.96
N SER A 463 23.50 6.10 -6.65
CA SER A 463 23.29 7.51 -6.26
C SER A 463 21.83 7.99 -6.39
N LEU A 464 20.95 7.23 -7.06
CA LEU A 464 19.57 7.65 -7.37
C LEU A 464 18.59 7.50 -6.20
N ALA A 465 18.60 6.37 -5.46
CA ALA A 465 17.75 6.18 -4.27
C ALA A 465 18.09 7.16 -3.14
N TYR A 466 19.35 7.62 -3.12
CA TYR A 466 19.82 8.66 -2.22
C TYR A 466 19.16 10.01 -2.51
N LYS A 467 19.01 10.41 -3.78
CA LYS A 467 18.36 11.67 -4.18
C LYS A 467 16.89 11.75 -3.78
N GLY A 468 16.13 10.67 -3.94
CA GLY A 468 14.74 10.58 -3.47
C GLY A 468 14.62 10.65 -1.95
N THR A 469 15.58 10.04 -1.23
CA THR A 469 15.66 10.12 0.24
C THR A 469 15.99 11.54 0.70
N LEU A 470 16.87 12.27 -0.01
CA LEU A 470 17.19 13.67 0.27
C LEU A 470 15.98 14.58 0.06
N LEU A 471 15.24 14.40 -1.04
CA LEU A 471 14.01 15.15 -1.31
C LEU A 471 12.96 14.91 -0.21
N TYR A 472 12.71 13.63 0.14
CA TYR A 472 11.79 13.28 1.22
C TYR A 472 12.22 13.89 2.55
N LYS A 473 13.51 13.78 2.90
CA LYS A 473 14.07 14.36 4.13
C LYS A 473 13.85 15.86 4.17
N LYS A 474 14.13 16.58 3.08
CA LYS A 474 13.92 18.03 2.98
C LYS A 474 12.45 18.39 3.23
N VAL A 475 11.51 17.68 2.61
CA VAL A 475 10.07 17.90 2.81
C VAL A 475 9.66 17.57 4.24
N PHE A 476 10.20 16.49 4.82
CA PHE A 476 9.93 16.10 6.21
C PHE A 476 10.44 17.15 7.22
N ASP A 477 11.63 17.71 7.00
CA ASP A 477 12.18 18.79 7.83
C ASP A 477 11.30 20.05 7.77
N GLU A 478 10.75 20.39 6.60
CA GLU A 478 9.78 21.50 6.48
C GLU A 478 8.45 21.20 7.18
N VAL A 479 7.95 19.96 7.11
CA VAL A 479 6.76 19.53 7.87
C VAL A 479 6.96 19.71 9.38
N LYS A 480 8.19 19.46 9.88
CA LYS A 480 8.54 19.69 11.29
C LYS A 480 8.60 21.18 11.65
N LYS A 481 9.11 22.04 10.78
CA LYS A 481 9.17 23.49 11.04
C LYS A 481 7.79 24.14 11.10
N CYS A 482 6.83 23.64 10.32
CA CYS A 482 5.47 24.16 10.30
C CYS A 482 4.62 23.78 11.53
N GLN A 483 5.19 23.20 12.59
CA GLN A 483 4.47 22.78 13.80
C GLN A 483 3.87 23.93 14.64
N ASN A 484 4.23 25.20 14.39
CA ASN A 484 3.96 26.32 15.31
C ASN A 484 2.93 27.36 14.82
N ASN A 485 2.32 27.22 13.63
CA ASN A 485 1.37 28.21 13.12
C ASN A 485 -0.07 27.71 13.29
N SER A 486 -0.64 27.92 14.47
CA SER A 486 -2.05 27.65 14.76
C SER A 486 -2.93 28.82 14.30
N SER A 487 -3.26 28.88 13.02
CA SER A 487 -4.38 29.71 12.52
C SER A 487 -5.66 28.89 12.57
N ASN A 488 -6.77 29.49 13.05
CA ASN A 488 -8.09 28.83 13.14
C ASN A 488 -8.76 28.54 11.77
N ILE A 489 -8.12 28.90 10.66
CA ILE A 489 -8.60 28.65 9.29
C ILE A 489 -7.50 27.86 8.57
N PRO A 490 -7.80 26.65 8.04
CA PRO A 490 -6.80 25.86 7.33
C PRO A 490 -6.51 26.49 5.96
N GLU A 491 -5.37 27.16 5.84
CA GLU A 491 -4.91 27.82 4.60
C GLU A 491 -4.05 26.90 3.74
N SER A 492 -3.59 25.77 4.29
CA SER A 492 -2.69 24.83 3.63
C SER A 492 -3.07 23.37 3.81
N PHE A 493 -2.52 22.51 2.95
CA PHE A 493 -2.68 21.06 3.05
C PHE A 493 -2.17 20.53 4.40
N ILE A 494 -1.09 21.11 4.93
CA ILE A 494 -0.59 20.77 6.26
C ILE A 494 -1.65 21.09 7.32
N ASP A 495 -2.28 22.25 7.27
CA ASP A 495 -3.27 22.65 8.28
C ASP A 495 -4.50 21.74 8.26
N VAL A 496 -5.00 21.39 7.07
CA VAL A 496 -6.11 20.43 6.93
C VAL A 496 -5.70 19.06 7.47
N TRP A 497 -4.47 18.61 7.19
CA TRP A 497 -3.95 17.35 7.69
C TRP A 497 -3.81 17.35 9.22
N ARG A 498 -3.36 18.46 9.80
CA ARG A 498 -3.19 18.63 11.25
C ARG A 498 -4.53 18.71 11.96
N ALA A 499 -5.46 19.52 11.44
CA ALA A 499 -6.82 19.58 11.96
C ALA A 499 -7.51 18.21 11.94
N GLU A 500 -7.22 17.37 10.94
CA GLU A 500 -7.69 15.98 10.90
C GLU A 500 -6.95 15.09 11.91
N ALA A 501 -5.65 15.30 12.12
CA ALA A 501 -4.82 14.58 13.09
C ALA A 501 -5.20 14.90 14.55
N ASP A 502 -5.63 16.13 14.83
CA ASP A 502 -5.97 16.62 16.17
C ASP A 502 -7.38 16.20 16.62
N LYS A 503 -8.19 15.61 15.73
CA LYS A 503 -9.50 15.09 16.10
C LYS A 503 -9.36 13.95 17.12
N PRO A 504 -10.26 13.86 18.13
CA PRO A 504 -10.19 12.83 19.17
C PRO A 504 -10.22 11.38 18.66
N ASN A 505 -10.74 11.17 17.44
CA ASN A 505 -10.87 9.88 16.77
C ASN A 505 -9.97 9.73 15.53
N ALA A 506 -8.98 10.63 15.37
CA ALA A 506 -8.04 10.60 14.27
C ALA A 506 -7.25 9.29 14.28
N ASN A 507 -7.09 8.67 13.11
CA ASN A 507 -6.26 7.48 12.99
C ASN A 507 -4.78 7.89 12.91
N SER A 508 -4.05 7.73 14.01
CA SER A 508 -2.61 8.07 14.09
C SER A 508 -1.72 7.28 13.13
N ASP A 509 -2.16 6.11 12.63
CA ASP A 509 -1.47 5.35 11.59
C ASP A 509 -1.53 6.06 10.21
N ILE A 510 -2.57 6.87 10.02
CA ILE A 510 -2.81 7.64 8.79
C ILE A 510 -2.24 9.05 8.97
N PHE A 511 -2.67 9.76 10.02
CA PHE A 511 -2.39 11.17 10.23
C PHE A 511 -1.15 11.36 11.10
N ASN A 512 0.02 11.18 10.49
CA ASN A 512 1.31 11.44 11.11
C ASN A 512 2.27 12.14 10.13
N ASP A 513 3.36 12.68 10.67
CA ASP A 513 4.33 13.51 9.93
C ASP A 513 4.99 12.75 8.78
N GLN A 514 5.22 11.46 8.95
CA GLN A 514 5.88 10.64 7.93
C GLN A 514 4.99 10.48 6.70
N ARG A 515 3.69 10.25 6.92
CA ARG A 515 2.67 10.14 5.87
C ARG A 515 2.34 11.48 5.22
N LEU A 516 2.32 12.55 6.01
CA LEU A 516 2.18 13.91 5.49
C LEU A 516 3.34 14.26 4.56
N ALA A 517 4.58 14.08 5.00
CA ALA A 517 5.77 14.34 4.18
C ALA A 517 5.78 13.52 2.89
N GLN A 518 5.26 12.29 2.93
CA GLN A 518 5.14 11.45 1.76
C GLN A 518 4.16 12.04 0.73
N VAL A 519 2.94 12.37 1.15
CA VAL A 519 1.92 13.00 0.26
C VAL A 519 2.44 14.32 -0.31
N LEU A 520 3.07 15.15 0.51
CA LEU A 520 3.63 16.43 0.08
C LEU A 520 4.79 16.28 -0.91
N THR A 521 5.56 15.19 -0.83
CA THR A 521 6.63 14.88 -1.80
C THR A 521 6.01 14.44 -3.13
N GLU A 522 4.99 13.59 -3.09
CA GLU A 522 4.27 13.12 -4.29
C GLU A 522 3.59 14.27 -5.06
N LEU A 523 3.02 15.26 -4.36
CA LEU A 523 2.41 16.44 -5.00
C LEU A 523 3.43 17.29 -5.79
N ILE A 524 4.66 17.47 -5.27
CA ILE A 524 5.72 18.18 -6.00
C ILE A 524 6.08 17.42 -7.27
N LEU A 525 6.35 16.12 -7.12
CA LEU A 525 6.84 15.29 -8.21
C LEU A 525 5.83 15.18 -9.37
N ALA A 526 4.54 15.09 -9.06
CA ALA A 526 3.51 14.94 -10.08
C ALA A 526 3.10 16.27 -10.71
N GLY A 527 3.08 17.38 -9.96
CA GLY A 527 2.42 18.62 -10.38
C GLY A 527 3.34 19.73 -10.91
N SER A 528 4.61 19.78 -10.50
CA SER A 528 5.52 20.89 -10.85
C SER A 528 5.96 20.85 -12.32
N ASP A 529 6.67 19.78 -12.67
CA ASP A 529 7.42 19.70 -13.92
C ASP A 529 6.50 19.43 -15.12
N SER A 530 5.46 18.63 -14.91
CA SER A 530 4.46 18.32 -15.93
C SER A 530 3.68 19.57 -16.39
N ALA A 531 3.26 20.42 -15.44
CA ALA A 531 2.56 21.66 -15.74
C ALA A 531 3.46 22.68 -16.46
N SER A 532 4.69 22.89 -15.95
CA SER A 532 5.63 23.84 -16.57
C SER A 532 6.02 23.43 -17.99
N THR A 533 6.25 22.13 -18.22
CA THR A 533 6.56 21.60 -19.55
C THR A 533 5.37 21.73 -20.51
N THR A 534 4.14 21.50 -20.03
CA THR A 534 2.92 21.71 -20.84
C THR A 534 2.80 23.16 -21.31
N LEU A 535 2.98 24.12 -20.39
CA LEU A 535 2.92 25.55 -20.70
C LEU A 535 4.02 25.98 -21.68
N GLN A 536 5.23 25.44 -21.51
CA GLN A 536 6.34 25.71 -22.43
C GLN A 536 6.01 25.26 -23.85
N TRP A 537 5.46 24.06 -24.03
CA TRP A 537 5.02 23.60 -25.33
C TRP A 537 3.87 24.41 -25.92
N ALA A 538 2.91 24.83 -25.10
CA ALA A 538 1.81 25.69 -25.56
C ALA A 538 2.38 26.97 -26.20
N LEU A 539 3.33 27.64 -25.52
CA LEU A 539 4.00 28.83 -26.05
C LEU A 539 4.78 28.53 -27.34
N LEU A 540 5.51 27.41 -27.40
CA LEU A 540 6.25 27.01 -28.60
C LEU A 540 5.30 26.77 -29.80
N TYR A 541 4.14 26.14 -29.59
CA TYR A 541 3.14 25.95 -30.64
C TYR A 541 2.55 27.28 -31.10
N LEU A 542 2.25 28.21 -30.19
CA LEU A 542 1.78 29.54 -30.57
C LEU A 542 2.82 30.31 -31.40
N ILE A 543 4.11 30.19 -31.08
CA ILE A 543 5.21 30.79 -31.86
C ILE A 543 5.29 30.16 -33.26
N LYS A 544 5.15 28.83 -33.35
CA LYS A 544 5.27 28.08 -34.60
C LYS A 544 4.06 28.25 -35.53
N TYR A 545 2.87 28.50 -34.98
CA TYR A 545 1.60 28.65 -35.70
C TYR A 545 0.98 30.04 -35.43
N PRO A 546 1.51 31.13 -36.03
CA PRO A 546 1.08 32.50 -35.77
C PRO A 546 -0.40 32.75 -36.06
N GLU A 547 -0.99 32.00 -36.99
CA GLU A 547 -2.42 32.05 -37.30
C GLU A 547 -3.30 31.56 -36.15
N VAL A 548 -2.86 30.51 -35.43
CA VAL A 548 -3.53 30.02 -34.22
C VAL A 548 -3.35 31.03 -33.10
N GLN A 549 -2.13 31.55 -32.92
CA GLN A 549 -1.84 32.60 -31.94
C GLN A 549 -2.73 33.83 -32.15
N LYS A 550 -2.90 34.28 -33.39
CA LYS A 550 -3.76 35.42 -33.71
C LYS A 550 -5.22 35.15 -33.34
N LYS A 551 -5.74 33.95 -33.59
CA LYS A 551 -7.12 33.58 -33.23
C LYS A 551 -7.33 33.49 -31.71
N VAL A 552 -6.39 32.89 -30.98
CA VAL A 552 -6.40 32.88 -29.50
C VAL A 552 -6.36 34.30 -28.96
N GLN A 553 -5.50 35.16 -29.51
CA GLN A 553 -5.42 36.57 -29.12
C GLN A 553 -6.73 37.32 -29.41
N MET A 554 -7.35 37.10 -30.57
CA MET A 554 -8.65 37.70 -30.90
C MET A 554 -9.73 37.27 -29.91
N GLU A 555 -9.81 35.98 -29.58
CA GLU A 555 -10.80 35.49 -28.61
C GLU A 555 -10.54 36.06 -27.20
N ILE A 556 -9.28 36.21 -26.79
CA ILE A 556 -8.90 36.91 -25.55
C ILE A 556 -9.37 38.37 -25.59
N ASP A 557 -9.06 39.10 -26.66
CA ASP A 557 -9.44 40.51 -26.82
C ASP A 557 -10.97 40.69 -26.85
N ASP A 558 -11.72 39.75 -27.45
CA ASP A 558 -13.19 39.82 -27.56
C ASP A 558 -13.92 39.44 -26.26
N VAL A 559 -13.44 38.44 -25.51
CA VAL A 559 -14.12 37.90 -24.32
C VAL A 559 -13.65 38.58 -23.02
N ILE A 560 -12.34 38.78 -22.90
CA ILE A 560 -11.71 39.31 -21.68
C ILE A 560 -11.42 40.80 -21.84
N GLY A 561 -10.94 41.21 -23.02
CA GLY A 561 -10.42 42.54 -23.25
C GLY A 561 -9.02 42.74 -22.65
N ARG A 562 -8.57 43.99 -22.58
CA ARG A 562 -7.21 44.35 -22.10
C ARG A 562 -7.16 44.92 -20.68
N ASP A 563 -8.32 45.12 -20.07
CA ASP A 563 -8.45 45.85 -18.81
C ASP A 563 -8.47 44.96 -17.57
N ARG A 564 -8.53 43.63 -17.75
CA ARG A 564 -8.61 42.67 -16.65
C ARG A 564 -7.89 41.36 -16.99
N TYR A 565 -7.61 40.60 -15.93
CA TYR A 565 -7.08 39.25 -16.06
C TYR A 565 -8.16 38.21 -16.38
N PRO A 566 -7.76 37.05 -16.95
CA PRO A 566 -8.64 35.89 -17.13
C PRO A 566 -9.13 35.33 -15.79
N SER A 567 -10.37 34.83 -15.80
CA SER A 567 -11.00 34.14 -14.66
C SER A 567 -11.53 32.76 -15.06
N MET A 568 -11.79 31.88 -14.09
CA MET A 568 -12.35 30.55 -14.39
C MET A 568 -13.75 30.62 -15.04
N SER A 569 -14.50 31.70 -14.86
CA SER A 569 -15.79 31.92 -15.53
C SER A 569 -15.64 32.17 -17.03
N ASP A 570 -14.52 32.72 -17.48
CA ASP A 570 -14.28 33.06 -18.88
C ASP A 570 -14.06 31.81 -19.74
N GLN A 571 -13.56 30.72 -19.15
CA GLN A 571 -13.24 29.47 -19.86
C GLN A 571 -14.36 29.01 -20.80
N LYS A 572 -15.62 29.04 -20.33
CA LYS A 572 -16.79 28.57 -21.11
C LYS A 572 -17.10 29.45 -22.33
N LEU A 573 -16.59 30.67 -22.35
CA LEU A 573 -16.77 31.65 -23.41
C LEU A 573 -15.57 31.67 -24.37
N MET A 574 -14.52 30.89 -24.10
CA MET A 574 -13.27 30.87 -24.87
C MET A 574 -13.00 29.49 -25.50
N PRO A 575 -13.92 28.99 -26.35
CA PRO A 575 -13.82 27.67 -26.91
C PRO A 575 -12.56 27.45 -27.77
N TYR A 576 -12.05 28.47 -28.46
CA TYR A 576 -10.87 28.34 -29.31
C TYR A 576 -9.58 28.23 -28.49
N THR A 577 -9.46 29.00 -27.43
CA THR A 577 -8.34 29.00 -26.49
C THR A 577 -8.31 27.68 -25.72
N GLU A 578 -9.45 27.24 -25.18
CA GLU A 578 -9.57 25.94 -24.53
C GLU A 578 -9.21 24.80 -25.51
N SER A 579 -9.70 24.87 -26.75
CA SER A 579 -9.35 23.91 -27.81
C SER A 579 -7.86 23.91 -28.16
N THR A 580 -7.20 25.06 -28.08
CA THR A 580 -5.76 25.19 -28.33
C THR A 580 -4.94 24.53 -27.22
N LEU A 581 -5.37 24.68 -25.96
CA LEU A 581 -4.75 23.99 -24.83
C LEU A 581 -4.98 22.47 -24.91
N LEU A 582 -6.19 22.03 -25.27
CA LEU A 582 -6.50 20.63 -25.51
C LEU A 582 -5.60 20.05 -26.61
N GLU A 583 -5.48 20.74 -27.75
CA GLU A 583 -4.61 20.32 -28.85
C GLU A 583 -3.13 20.27 -28.45
N THR A 584 -2.68 21.20 -27.60
CA THR A 584 -1.32 21.19 -27.05
C THR A 584 -1.09 19.92 -26.22
N THR A 585 -2.00 19.62 -25.28
CA THR A 585 -1.86 18.42 -24.43
C THR A 585 -1.97 17.13 -25.23
N ARG A 586 -2.77 17.10 -26.31
CA ARG A 586 -2.85 15.97 -27.25
C ARG A 586 -1.53 15.77 -27.97
N ILE A 587 -1.04 16.78 -28.69
CA ILE A 587 0.09 16.59 -29.60
C ILE A 587 1.41 16.38 -28.85
N VAL A 588 1.61 17.04 -27.71
CA VAL A 588 2.82 16.92 -26.90
C VAL A 588 2.84 15.60 -26.14
N THR A 589 1.68 15.20 -25.60
CA THR A 589 1.53 14.06 -24.69
C THR A 589 2.68 13.96 -23.67
N ILE A 590 2.73 14.87 -22.70
CA ILE A 590 3.82 14.99 -21.70
C ILE A 590 4.20 13.65 -21.04
N ALA A 591 3.20 12.82 -20.76
CA ALA A 591 3.37 11.45 -20.33
C ALA A 591 2.89 10.50 -21.43
N PRO A 592 3.71 10.23 -22.48
CA PRO A 592 3.29 9.45 -23.65
C PRO A 592 2.85 8.04 -23.26
N LEU A 593 3.49 7.49 -22.23
CA LEU A 593 3.02 6.35 -21.46
C LEU A 593 2.51 6.89 -20.12
N ALA A 594 1.22 6.71 -19.84
CA ALA A 594 0.69 7.04 -18.52
C ALA A 594 1.35 6.16 -17.45
N ALA A 595 1.08 6.48 -16.18
CA ALA A 595 1.54 5.65 -15.08
C ALA A 595 1.17 4.18 -15.33
N PRO A 596 2.10 3.23 -15.13
CA PRO A 596 1.82 1.82 -15.35
C PRO A 596 0.66 1.38 -14.47
N HIS A 597 -0.36 0.77 -15.09
CA HIS A 597 -1.44 0.12 -14.37
C HIS A 597 -1.24 -1.38 -14.46
N SER A 598 -1.40 -2.05 -13.33
CA SER A 598 -1.48 -3.50 -13.31
C SER A 598 -2.94 -3.91 -13.50
N VAL A 599 -3.23 -4.62 -14.58
CA VAL A 599 -4.56 -5.20 -14.85
C VAL A 599 -4.98 -6.09 -13.68
N THR A 600 -6.14 -5.84 -13.07
CA THR A 600 -6.54 -6.48 -11.81
C THR A 600 -7.18 -7.85 -11.96
N GLU A 601 -7.53 -8.27 -13.18
CA GLU A 601 -8.08 -9.58 -13.52
C GLU A 601 -7.89 -9.85 -15.00
N ASP A 602 -7.87 -11.11 -15.40
CA ASP A 602 -7.76 -11.47 -16.81
C ASP A 602 -8.89 -10.78 -17.56
N THR A 603 -8.54 -10.05 -18.61
CA THR A 603 -9.51 -9.24 -19.34
C THR A 603 -9.25 -9.32 -20.82
N MET A 604 -10.28 -9.06 -21.60
CA MET A 604 -10.18 -8.92 -23.04
C MET A 604 -10.29 -7.44 -23.36
N ILE A 605 -9.27 -6.87 -24.00
CA ILE A 605 -9.36 -5.52 -24.56
C ILE A 605 -9.22 -5.66 -26.07
N ASN A 606 -10.26 -5.26 -26.81
CA ASN A 606 -10.29 -5.30 -28.27
C ASN A 606 -9.93 -6.67 -28.88
N GLY A 607 -10.40 -7.77 -28.27
CA GLY A 607 -10.12 -9.13 -28.74
C GLY A 607 -8.73 -9.66 -28.35
N TYR A 608 -7.88 -8.83 -27.74
CA TYR A 608 -6.62 -9.27 -27.14
C TYR A 608 -6.85 -9.68 -25.69
N PHE A 609 -6.47 -10.92 -25.38
CA PHE A 609 -6.39 -11.37 -24.01
C PHE A 609 -5.24 -10.65 -23.32
N ILE A 610 -5.57 -9.81 -22.34
CA ILE A 610 -4.63 -9.15 -21.46
C ILE A 610 -4.67 -9.89 -20.13
N PRO A 611 -3.65 -10.69 -19.81
CA PRO A 611 -3.59 -11.39 -18.55
C PRO A 611 -3.60 -10.41 -17.39
N LYS A 612 -4.26 -10.81 -16.30
CA LYS A 612 -4.10 -10.23 -14.97
C LYS A 612 -2.62 -9.97 -14.67
N ASN A 613 -2.35 -8.85 -14.01
CA ASN A 613 -1.02 -8.36 -13.69
C ASN A 613 -0.20 -7.91 -14.90
N SER A 614 -0.73 -7.91 -16.12
CA SER A 614 -0.08 -7.19 -17.21
C SER A 614 0.04 -5.73 -16.83
N THR A 615 1.27 -5.22 -16.84
CA THR A 615 1.51 -3.79 -16.78
C THR A 615 1.08 -3.25 -18.12
N VAL A 616 -0.11 -2.68 -18.12
CA VAL A 616 -0.56 -1.90 -19.24
C VAL A 616 -0.03 -0.51 -19.01
N PHE A 617 0.74 -0.04 -19.99
CA PHE A 617 0.99 1.36 -20.14
C PHE A 617 -0.11 1.85 -21.06
N PRO A 618 -1.05 2.68 -20.56
CA PRO A 618 -1.92 3.42 -21.45
C PRO A 618 -1.00 4.25 -22.37
N ASN A 619 -0.94 3.85 -23.63
CA ASN A 619 -0.19 4.56 -24.64
C ASN A 619 -1.02 5.78 -25.06
N LEU A 620 -0.99 6.82 -24.21
CA LEU A 620 -1.70 8.06 -24.46
C LEU A 620 -1.23 8.67 -25.78
N TRP A 621 0.06 8.58 -26.08
CA TRP A 621 0.60 9.09 -27.36
C TRP A 621 -0.01 8.35 -28.55
N GLY A 622 -0.14 7.02 -28.47
CA GLY A 622 -0.76 6.21 -29.51
C GLY A 622 -2.22 6.60 -29.76
N ILE A 623 -2.99 6.86 -28.70
CA ILE A 623 -4.38 7.34 -28.81
C ILE A 623 -4.41 8.76 -29.39
N HIS A 624 -3.56 9.65 -28.88
CA HIS A 624 -3.48 11.05 -29.30
C HIS A 624 -3.00 11.22 -30.74
N MET A 625 -2.23 10.27 -31.26
CA MET A 625 -1.70 10.27 -32.62
C MET A 625 -2.42 9.31 -33.57
N ASP A 626 -3.50 8.66 -33.14
CA ASP A 626 -4.29 7.79 -34.00
C ASP A 626 -5.03 8.62 -35.07
N PRO A 627 -4.74 8.45 -36.38
CA PRO A 627 -5.40 9.21 -37.44
C PRO A 627 -6.88 8.88 -37.61
N GLU A 628 -7.37 7.74 -37.09
CA GLU A 628 -8.80 7.40 -37.10
C GLU A 628 -9.57 8.21 -36.05
N VAL A 629 -8.94 8.52 -34.92
CA VAL A 629 -9.51 9.36 -33.85
C VAL A 629 -9.25 10.85 -34.13
N PHE A 630 -8.04 11.19 -34.54
CA PHE A 630 -7.56 12.54 -34.80
C PHE A 630 -7.01 12.66 -36.21
N PRO A 631 -7.84 13.00 -37.21
CA PRO A 631 -7.38 13.20 -38.58
C PRO A 631 -6.24 14.21 -38.67
N GLU A 632 -5.20 13.87 -39.44
CA GLU A 632 -3.95 14.62 -39.52
C GLU A 632 -3.34 14.89 -38.12
N PRO A 633 -2.98 13.82 -37.37
CA PRO A 633 -2.62 13.92 -35.95
C PRO A 633 -1.33 14.72 -35.70
N GLU A 634 -0.42 14.73 -36.67
CA GLU A 634 0.85 15.48 -36.62
C GLU A 634 0.68 16.99 -36.82
N LYS A 635 -0.50 17.42 -37.31
CA LYS A 635 -0.79 18.84 -37.51
C LYS A 635 -1.47 19.40 -36.26
N PHE A 636 -0.90 20.49 -35.75
CA PHE A 636 -1.50 21.29 -34.70
C PHE A 636 -2.75 22.00 -35.25
N LYS A 637 -3.94 21.51 -34.90
CA LYS A 637 -5.24 22.02 -35.37
C LYS A 637 -6.24 22.12 -34.22
N PRO A 638 -6.31 23.26 -33.50
CA PRO A 638 -7.27 23.47 -32.43
C PRO A 638 -8.73 23.27 -32.87
N GLU A 639 -9.06 23.56 -34.13
CA GLU A 639 -10.41 23.46 -34.69
C GLU A 639 -11.03 22.07 -34.53
N ARG A 640 -10.23 21.02 -34.33
CA ARG A 640 -10.73 19.65 -34.10
C ARG A 640 -11.55 19.50 -32.81
N PHE A 641 -11.33 20.38 -31.84
CA PHE A 641 -12.05 20.39 -30.57
C PHE A 641 -13.20 21.40 -30.56
N ILE A 642 -13.61 21.94 -31.71
CA ILE A 642 -14.70 22.90 -31.81
C ILE A 642 -15.87 22.29 -32.57
N THR A 643 -17.07 22.40 -31.99
CA THR A 643 -18.32 21.97 -32.62
C THR A 643 -18.86 23.04 -33.58
N THR A 644 -19.82 22.67 -34.43
CA THR A 644 -20.44 23.60 -35.38
C THR A 644 -21.20 24.75 -34.70
N ASP A 645 -21.58 24.61 -33.42
CA ASP A 645 -22.17 25.66 -32.59
C ASP A 645 -21.13 26.45 -31.76
N ASN A 646 -19.85 26.39 -32.14
CA ASN A 646 -18.73 27.08 -31.49
C ASN A 646 -18.59 26.76 -29.99
N LYS A 647 -18.71 25.49 -29.63
CA LYS A 647 -18.45 25.01 -28.26
C LYS A 647 -17.29 24.03 -28.27
N VAL A 648 -16.67 23.87 -27.10
CA VAL A 648 -15.65 22.83 -26.94
C VAL A 648 -16.30 21.47 -27.04
N LYS A 649 -15.87 20.70 -28.04
CA LYS A 649 -16.23 19.32 -28.25
C LYS A 649 -15.68 18.50 -27.10
N LYS A 650 -16.55 17.77 -26.41
CA LYS A 650 -16.13 16.74 -25.47
C LYS A 650 -15.50 15.61 -26.27
N THR A 651 -14.22 15.37 -26.02
CA THR A 651 -13.45 14.31 -26.68
C THR A 651 -12.97 13.34 -25.59
N PRO A 652 -13.75 12.29 -25.27
CA PRO A 652 -13.39 11.30 -24.26
C PRO A 652 -12.02 10.64 -24.48
N GLU A 653 -11.57 10.59 -25.73
CA GLU A 653 -10.31 10.00 -26.18
C GLU A 653 -9.09 10.87 -25.80
N LEU A 654 -9.29 12.17 -25.56
CA LEU A 654 -8.24 13.06 -25.07
C LEU A 654 -8.20 13.00 -23.54
N ASN A 655 -7.24 12.26 -22.99
CA ASN A 655 -7.00 12.24 -21.56
C ASN A 655 -5.50 12.29 -21.21
N PRO A 656 -4.92 13.50 -21.11
CA PRO A 656 -3.48 13.68 -20.91
C PRO A 656 -2.98 13.22 -19.53
N PHE A 657 -3.89 12.96 -18.57
CA PHE A 657 -3.55 12.52 -17.22
C PHE A 657 -4.05 11.11 -16.87
N GLY A 658 -4.64 10.42 -17.84
CA GLY A 658 -5.26 9.09 -17.66
C GLY A 658 -6.60 9.10 -16.91
N LEU A 659 -7.34 7.99 -16.96
CA LEU A 659 -8.67 7.85 -16.34
C LEU A 659 -8.63 7.34 -14.88
N GLY A 660 -7.44 7.11 -14.32
CA GLY A 660 -7.23 6.86 -12.89
C GLY A 660 -6.54 5.55 -12.53
#